data_AF-A0A1Q3KSP0-F1
#
_entry.id   AF-A0A1Q3KSP0-F1
#
_cell.length_a   1.000
_cell.length_b   1.000
_cell.length_c   1.000
_cell.angle_alpha   90.00
_cell.angle_beta   90.00
_cell.angle_gamma   90.00
#
_symmetry.space_group_name_H-M   'P 1'
#
loop_
_entity.id
_entity.type
_entity.pdbx_description
1 polymer ?
#
loop_
_entity_poly.entity_id
_entity_poly.type
_entity_poly.pdbx_seq_one_letter_code
_entity_poly.pdbx_strand_id
1 'polypeptide(L)'
;MEKYRMKKILSLILFLILSKSLFSITDGQACKISVSASANKSLFVNNASLSNDADAVVWIETNVPAQRWVFVRNTDNTYTIKNAYSGKALFRRGNAVDGSTVSQSNNSASTAAKWTLTGVENQDGYYYITQTNKDGNSELYLETATTDDGSILELKEKKTGEDQKRQIWKIETTDVPTAFSQTVREQLLNGWKTKYYKKAPTGYVLGNGGWWGDAEMFEVVLDAYETTGDPAYETMFRELYKNFIYRNKSNWITNEFNDDIAWMVIASIRAYLMFGEATYLTYGKNNFDQMYSRALLPSGMLRWKETAETQNGTNSCINGPAEVAACYLAMALGDESYYLKAKSLYALQRKYLYVPATGQVYDSFSWNNGVPSDYNYWTSTYNQGTFLGAATMLYNYFGDQQYRNDAEKIMKYAREQLCDENGIINVCQVGSGDLAGFKGILMRYVRKYIVDLQKTEYVGWMQKNAFHAYNNCNSAGITSSAWLTKTPENLILKNCSENCNFENDPFGPSTAVSAAFNAPIYENLIVKDAYSNVEAENFNYLKGVYTQTGTGGNNFEIGNIKDGSYVAYNNVNFANHLASAITIRLSKASVKSVIEIRLGSATGDSIGTITVPREGDDWQIVTQSIVPTSGMQNVYFVFKGVAGQNNLFRMDCFHFLSNDHVFPDITDNGGILTSSVETNSLDNASDNYLTTNVTFDSDKDVWLQYQSPSPVNLQAYAVFGGSGNADMDIKSWKLQASSDGQSWTDLDAQVNQQFTARCQKKFFSVLSGEAYRYFRLNISKNNGNASKMEFAEWQLYGSSITTDDITADGGVLSAEFDGDSPDGTFVKLADKDVSTKYLVSGQTDLWIDYKANGIYTMTSYSLTSAGDNPDRDPKDWTVYASADGISWTKVDQQTGQQFEYRNNTQYYSINNDGGYQ
;
A
#
# COMPACT_ATOMS: atom_id res chain seq x y z
N MET A 1 15.07 66.72 -5.52
CA MET A 1 15.47 67.79 -6.46
C MET A 1 16.81 67.40 -7.06
N GLU A 2 17.05 67.74 -8.34
CA GLU A 2 18.37 67.68 -9.01
C GLU A 2 19.04 66.28 -9.15
N LYS A 3 20.00 66.07 -10.07
CA LYS A 3 20.14 66.45 -11.50
C LYS A 3 21.31 65.64 -12.11
N TYR A 4 21.21 65.33 -13.42
CA TYR A 4 22.33 65.28 -14.39
C TYR A 4 23.39 64.14 -14.29
N ARG A 5 24.07 63.70 -15.37
CA ARG A 5 23.77 63.65 -16.84
C ARG A 5 24.92 62.96 -17.62
N MET A 6 24.59 62.41 -18.81
CA MET A 6 25.47 62.27 -20.02
C MET A 6 26.65 61.28 -19.95
N LYS A 7 27.24 60.75 -21.06
CA LYS A 7 27.17 60.94 -22.55
C LYS A 7 27.65 59.60 -23.18
N LYS A 8 27.35 59.10 -24.40
CA LYS A 8 26.60 59.49 -25.62
C LYS A 8 25.68 58.29 -26.02
N ILE A 9 24.82 58.19 -27.04
CA ILE A 9 24.47 58.96 -28.27
C ILE A 9 25.37 58.79 -29.52
N LEU A 10 25.08 57.76 -30.35
CA LEU A 10 25.08 57.68 -31.85
C LEU A 10 24.82 56.18 -32.24
N SER A 11 24.12 55.77 -33.30
CA SER A 11 23.21 56.46 -34.22
C SER A 11 22.22 55.45 -34.86
N LEU A 12 21.15 55.93 -35.52
CA LEU A 12 20.10 55.10 -36.15
C LEU A 12 20.61 54.17 -37.27
N ILE A 13 20.18 52.90 -37.25
CA ILE A 13 19.63 52.22 -38.43
C ILE A 13 18.29 51.60 -38.03
N LEU A 14 17.25 51.85 -38.81
CA LEU A 14 15.92 51.27 -38.62
C LEU A 14 15.86 49.92 -39.33
N PHE A 15 15.89 48.83 -38.56
CA PHE A 15 15.48 47.51 -39.04
C PHE A 15 14.43 46.93 -38.09
N LEU A 16 13.17 46.86 -38.54
CA LEU A 16 12.17 46.03 -37.89
C LEU A 16 12.49 44.56 -38.21
N ILE A 17 13.39 43.96 -37.44
CA ILE A 17 13.35 42.52 -37.27
C ILE A 17 12.19 42.25 -36.30
N LEU A 18 11.03 41.89 -36.85
CA LEU A 18 10.04 41.15 -36.05
C LEU A 18 10.66 39.81 -35.71
N SER A 19 11.28 39.73 -34.53
CA SER A 19 11.58 38.45 -33.90
C SER A 19 10.24 37.81 -33.48
N LYS A 20 9.55 37.19 -34.45
CA LYS A 20 8.45 36.28 -34.16
C LYS A 20 8.96 35.26 -33.15
N SER A 21 8.32 35.19 -32.00
CA SER A 21 8.62 34.20 -30.98
C SER A 21 8.10 32.84 -31.45
N LEU A 22 8.87 32.19 -32.34
CA LEU A 22 8.66 30.80 -32.70
C LEU A 22 8.59 29.99 -31.40
N PHE A 23 7.48 29.29 -31.20
CA PHE A 23 7.27 28.42 -30.05
C PHE A 23 8.36 27.33 -30.05
N SER A 24 9.33 27.46 -29.15
CA SER A 24 10.40 26.46 -28.99
C SER A 24 9.84 25.27 -28.23
N ILE A 25 9.66 24.14 -28.91
CA ILE A 25 9.31 22.88 -28.27
C ILE A 25 10.48 22.48 -27.36
N THR A 26 10.25 22.50 -26.05
CA THR A 26 11.21 22.09 -25.03
C THR A 26 11.33 20.56 -25.05
N ASP A 27 12.54 20.04 -25.11
CA ASP A 27 12.78 18.59 -25.04
C ASP A 27 12.27 18.01 -23.71
N GLY A 28 11.58 16.87 -23.75
CA GLY A 28 11.01 16.23 -22.56
C GLY A 28 9.73 16.88 -22.00
N GLN A 29 9.28 18.03 -22.53
CA GLN A 29 8.05 18.68 -22.05
C GLN A 29 6.79 18.05 -22.65
N ALA A 30 5.73 17.94 -21.84
CA ALA A 30 4.43 17.45 -22.27
C ALA A 30 3.65 18.53 -23.05
N CYS A 31 3.12 18.14 -24.21
CA CYS A 31 2.29 18.99 -25.05
C CYS A 31 0.97 18.31 -25.41
N LYS A 32 -0.06 19.13 -25.65
CA LYS A 32 -1.27 18.74 -26.38
C LYS A 32 -1.03 19.01 -27.87
N ILE A 33 -1.49 18.09 -28.72
CA ILE A 33 -1.43 18.20 -30.18
C ILE A 33 -2.88 18.23 -30.69
N SER A 34 -3.35 19.39 -31.18
CA SER A 34 -4.72 19.62 -31.61
C SER A 34 -4.83 19.89 -33.10
N VAL A 35 -5.83 19.30 -33.78
CA VAL A 35 -6.00 19.47 -35.23
C VAL A 35 -6.67 20.81 -35.56
N SER A 36 -6.13 21.54 -36.55
CA SER A 36 -6.68 22.86 -36.94
C SER A 36 -8.07 22.80 -37.56
N ALA A 37 -8.57 21.62 -37.91
CA ALA A 37 -9.94 21.39 -38.37
C ALA A 37 -10.98 21.38 -37.23
N SER A 38 -10.58 21.22 -35.96
CA SER A 38 -11.50 21.40 -34.82
C SER A 38 -10.79 21.82 -33.53
N ALA A 39 -11.17 22.98 -33.01
CA ALA A 39 -10.55 23.60 -31.83
C ALA A 39 -10.74 22.81 -30.51
N ASN A 40 -11.64 21.82 -30.46
CA ASN A 40 -11.88 21.00 -29.27
C ASN A 40 -11.35 19.56 -29.38
N LYS A 41 -10.61 19.22 -30.44
CA LYS A 41 -10.05 17.88 -30.67
C LYS A 41 -8.55 17.83 -30.41
N SER A 42 -8.06 16.71 -29.90
CA SER A 42 -6.63 16.44 -29.72
C SER A 42 -6.27 14.99 -30.04
N LEU A 43 -4.98 14.77 -30.28
CA LEU A 43 -4.40 13.46 -30.57
C LEU A 43 -4.40 12.57 -29.34
N PHE A 44 -5.01 11.40 -29.47
CA PHE A 44 -5.25 10.41 -28.43
C PHE A 44 -4.75 9.04 -28.88
N VAL A 45 -4.24 8.22 -27.97
CA VAL A 45 -4.10 6.78 -28.19
C VAL A 45 -5.46 6.14 -27.96
N ASN A 46 -6.00 5.42 -28.94
CA ASN A 46 -7.36 4.89 -28.88
C ASN A 46 -7.60 4.05 -27.60
N ASN A 47 -8.72 4.31 -26.92
CA ASN A 47 -9.07 3.75 -25.60
C ASN A 47 -7.95 3.84 -24.53
N ALA A 48 -7.06 4.84 -24.61
CA ALA A 48 -5.87 4.95 -23.75
C ALA A 48 -5.05 3.65 -23.66
N SER A 49 -5.07 2.83 -24.72
CA SER A 49 -4.52 1.48 -24.70
C SER A 49 -3.02 1.47 -24.37
N LEU A 50 -2.58 0.43 -23.66
CA LEU A 50 -1.18 0.21 -23.31
C LEU A 50 -0.47 -0.75 -24.28
N SER A 51 -1.20 -1.50 -25.11
CA SER A 51 -0.62 -2.46 -26.07
C SER A 51 0.09 -1.77 -27.24
N ASN A 52 1.00 -2.48 -27.91
CA ASN A 52 1.56 -2.01 -29.18
C ASN A 52 0.46 -1.99 -30.26
N ASP A 53 0.65 -1.17 -31.28
CA ASP A 53 -0.23 -1.05 -32.44
C ASP A 53 -1.69 -0.66 -32.14
N ALA A 54 -1.97 -0.09 -30.98
CA ALA A 54 -3.19 0.70 -30.77
C ALA A 54 -3.17 1.95 -31.66
N ASP A 55 -4.30 2.26 -32.32
CA ASP A 55 -4.40 3.37 -33.28
C ASP A 55 -4.19 4.74 -32.61
N ALA A 56 -3.53 5.63 -33.34
CA ALA A 56 -3.52 7.06 -33.04
C ALA A 56 -4.77 7.70 -33.69
N VAL A 57 -5.56 8.42 -32.90
CA VAL A 57 -6.86 8.98 -33.30
C VAL A 57 -7.02 10.42 -32.82
N VAL A 58 -7.97 11.17 -33.38
CA VAL A 58 -8.48 12.39 -32.72
C VAL A 58 -9.68 12.08 -31.82
N TRP A 59 -9.74 12.74 -30.67
CA TRP A 59 -10.89 12.71 -29.75
C TRP A 59 -11.11 14.11 -29.16
N ILE A 60 -12.30 14.38 -28.61
CA ILE A 60 -12.56 15.56 -27.78
C ILE A 60 -11.54 15.63 -26.63
N GLU A 61 -10.99 16.82 -26.41
CA GLU A 61 -10.02 17.11 -25.36
C GLU A 61 -10.64 16.94 -23.96
N THR A 62 -10.07 16.05 -23.14
CA THR A 62 -10.49 15.76 -21.75
C THR A 62 -9.36 15.97 -20.73
N ASN A 63 -8.25 16.58 -21.13
CA ASN A 63 -7.06 16.90 -20.31
C ASN A 63 -6.36 15.71 -19.65
N VAL A 64 -6.49 14.51 -20.25
CA VAL A 64 -5.86 13.28 -19.76
C VAL A 64 -4.45 13.07 -20.33
N PRO A 65 -3.53 12.42 -19.59
CA PRO A 65 -2.18 12.07 -20.06
C PRO A 65 -2.13 11.26 -21.37
N ALA A 66 -3.13 10.42 -21.64
CA ALA A 66 -3.26 9.69 -22.90
C ALA A 66 -3.53 10.61 -24.12
N GLN A 67 -3.87 11.88 -23.90
CA GLN A 67 -3.96 12.96 -24.89
C GLN A 67 -2.76 13.93 -24.83
N ARG A 68 -1.66 13.53 -24.18
CA ARG A 68 -0.43 14.32 -24.10
C ARG A 68 0.74 13.58 -24.71
N TRP A 69 1.63 14.37 -25.28
CA TRP A 69 2.73 13.91 -26.12
C TRP A 69 4.00 14.66 -25.76
N VAL A 70 5.04 13.90 -25.41
CA VAL A 70 6.36 14.38 -25.06
C VAL A 70 7.25 14.30 -26.29
N PHE A 71 7.84 15.43 -26.67
CA PHE A 71 8.77 15.50 -27.79
C PHE A 71 10.19 15.18 -27.31
N VAL A 72 10.85 14.26 -28.00
CA VAL A 72 12.27 13.92 -27.80
C VAL A 72 13.00 14.17 -29.12
N ARG A 73 13.99 15.06 -29.14
CA ARG A 73 14.73 15.45 -30.34
C ARG A 73 15.85 14.46 -30.64
N ASN A 74 15.85 13.94 -31.87
CA ASN A 74 16.86 13.00 -32.36
C ASN A 74 18.09 13.74 -32.93
N THR A 75 19.22 13.03 -33.01
CA THR A 75 20.49 13.54 -33.54
C THR A 75 20.45 13.91 -35.03
N ASP A 76 19.47 13.39 -35.77
CA ASP A 76 19.19 13.73 -37.17
C ASP A 76 18.23 14.92 -37.35
N ASN A 77 17.87 15.62 -36.27
CA ASN A 77 16.89 16.71 -36.19
C ASN A 77 15.42 16.32 -36.41
N THR A 78 15.10 15.03 -36.53
CA THR A 78 13.71 14.57 -36.36
C THR A 78 13.32 14.58 -34.88
N TYR A 79 12.04 14.36 -34.60
CA TYR A 79 11.51 14.13 -33.25
C TYR A 79 10.91 12.74 -33.14
N THR A 80 11.14 12.08 -32.00
CA THR A 80 10.36 10.95 -31.53
C THR A 80 9.29 11.49 -30.59
N ILE A 81 8.02 11.31 -30.96
CA ILE A 81 6.88 11.88 -30.24
C ILE A 81 6.27 10.76 -29.36
N LYS A 82 6.47 10.81 -28.04
CA LYS A 82 6.03 9.74 -27.11
C LYS A 82 4.72 10.11 -26.42
N ASN A 83 3.77 9.18 -26.30
CA ASN A 83 2.57 9.40 -25.50
C ASN A 83 2.93 9.47 -24.00
N ALA A 84 2.37 10.44 -23.27
CA ALA A 84 2.73 10.68 -21.88
C ALA A 84 2.14 9.65 -20.90
N TYR A 85 1.12 8.88 -21.30
CA TYR A 85 0.55 7.80 -20.48
C TYR A 85 1.21 6.45 -20.75
N SER A 86 1.33 6.03 -22.01
CA SER A 86 1.88 4.71 -22.37
C SER A 86 3.41 4.69 -22.51
N GLY A 87 4.06 5.85 -22.62
CA GLY A 87 5.49 6.00 -22.91
C GLY A 87 5.89 5.64 -24.34
N LYS A 88 4.95 5.15 -25.16
CA LYS A 88 5.21 4.61 -26.52
C LYS A 88 5.27 5.73 -27.57
N ALA A 89 6.10 5.54 -28.59
CA ALA A 89 6.24 6.50 -29.68
C ALA A 89 5.06 6.43 -30.65
N LEU A 90 4.62 7.58 -31.14
CA LEU A 90 3.78 7.72 -32.33
C LEU A 90 4.51 7.07 -33.52
N PHE A 91 3.85 6.12 -34.19
CA PHE A 91 4.52 5.16 -35.05
C PHE A 91 3.70 4.90 -36.32
N ARG A 92 4.32 5.07 -37.49
CA ARG A 92 3.65 4.78 -38.77
C ARG A 92 3.72 3.27 -39.11
N ARG A 93 2.59 2.63 -39.40
CA ARG A 93 2.57 1.22 -39.85
C ARG A 93 3.13 1.06 -41.27
N GLY A 94 3.75 -0.09 -41.55
CA GLY A 94 4.18 -0.50 -42.91
C GLY A 94 5.34 0.31 -43.50
N ASN A 95 5.24 0.67 -44.79
CA ASN A 95 6.14 1.59 -45.50
C ASN A 95 5.50 2.99 -45.62
N ALA A 96 6.29 4.06 -45.76
CA ALA A 96 5.76 5.42 -45.88
C ALA A 96 5.13 5.66 -47.27
N VAL A 97 3.81 5.51 -47.38
CA VAL A 97 2.99 5.75 -48.59
C VAL A 97 1.69 6.50 -48.25
N ASP A 98 1.01 7.05 -49.26
CA ASP A 98 -0.33 7.62 -49.06
C ASP A 98 -1.31 6.58 -48.48
N GLY A 99 -2.03 6.96 -47.41
CA GLY A 99 -2.91 6.05 -46.65
C GLY A 99 -2.21 5.20 -45.59
N SER A 100 -0.94 5.45 -45.25
CA SER A 100 -0.28 4.72 -44.14
C SER A 100 -0.89 5.11 -42.80
N THR A 101 -1.51 4.17 -42.08
CA THR A 101 -2.09 4.45 -40.76
C THR A 101 -1.03 4.59 -39.67
N VAL A 102 -1.38 5.30 -38.60
CA VAL A 102 -0.49 5.62 -37.48
C VAL A 102 -1.02 5.01 -36.18
N SER A 103 -0.12 4.41 -35.42
CA SER A 103 -0.36 3.71 -34.15
C SER A 103 0.64 4.18 -33.08
N GLN A 104 0.70 3.49 -31.94
CA GLN A 104 1.82 3.59 -31.00
C GLN A 104 2.72 2.34 -31.00
N SER A 105 4.01 2.51 -30.73
CA SER A 105 4.96 1.39 -30.57
C SER A 105 6.07 1.69 -29.57
N ASN A 106 6.60 0.66 -28.93
CA ASN A 106 7.85 0.75 -28.15
C ASN A 106 9.11 0.83 -29.04
N ASN A 107 9.03 0.51 -30.34
CA ASN A 107 10.16 0.55 -31.28
C ASN A 107 10.49 1.98 -31.74
N SER A 108 10.93 2.81 -30.77
CA SER A 108 11.29 4.23 -30.96
C SER A 108 12.56 4.46 -31.78
N ALA A 109 13.39 3.44 -32.01
CA ALA A 109 14.59 3.53 -32.85
C ALA A 109 14.27 3.45 -34.36
N SER A 110 13.11 2.92 -34.74
CA SER A 110 12.67 2.78 -36.12
C SER A 110 12.49 4.13 -36.82
N THR A 111 12.78 4.21 -38.12
CA THR A 111 12.45 5.38 -38.95
C THR A 111 10.94 5.69 -38.95
N ALA A 112 10.08 4.69 -38.71
CA ALA A 112 8.64 4.87 -38.56
C ALA A 112 8.22 5.68 -37.31
N ALA A 113 9.11 5.82 -36.32
CA ALA A 113 8.91 6.59 -35.08
C ALA A 113 9.49 8.02 -35.14
N LYS A 114 10.14 8.38 -36.25
CA LYS A 114 10.81 9.67 -36.45
C LYS A 114 9.92 10.61 -37.25
N TRP A 115 9.77 11.85 -36.79
CA TRP A 115 8.84 12.82 -37.37
C TRP A 115 9.52 14.17 -37.61
N THR A 116 9.30 14.75 -38.78
CA THR A 116 9.75 16.11 -39.11
C THR A 116 8.67 17.11 -38.71
N LEU A 117 9.05 18.22 -38.09
CA LEU A 117 8.15 19.31 -37.70
C LEU A 117 8.46 20.56 -38.52
N THR A 118 7.49 21.02 -39.32
CA THR A 118 7.63 22.24 -40.14
C THR A 118 6.57 23.24 -39.72
N GLY A 119 6.98 24.41 -39.22
CA GLY A 119 6.05 25.47 -38.81
C GLY A 119 5.18 25.99 -39.97
N VAL A 120 3.92 26.29 -39.70
CA VAL A 120 2.99 26.86 -40.69
C VAL A 120 3.25 28.36 -40.81
N GLU A 121 3.38 28.85 -42.04
CA GLU A 121 3.72 30.25 -42.28
C GLU A 121 2.64 31.19 -41.71
N ASN A 122 3.08 32.15 -40.89
CA ASN A 122 2.23 33.14 -40.22
C ASN A 122 1.22 32.57 -39.20
N GLN A 123 1.44 31.34 -38.70
CA GLN A 123 0.63 30.73 -37.63
C GLN A 123 1.54 30.17 -36.51
N ASP A 124 1.88 31.02 -35.54
CA ASP A 124 2.78 30.65 -34.44
C ASP A 124 2.16 29.53 -33.58
N GLY A 125 2.93 28.47 -33.30
CA GLY A 125 2.47 27.26 -32.59
C GLY A 125 1.75 26.22 -33.47
N TYR A 126 1.59 26.48 -34.77
CA TYR A 126 1.01 25.52 -35.73
C TYR A 126 2.09 24.88 -36.61
N TYR A 127 1.98 23.57 -36.83
CA TYR A 127 2.98 22.75 -37.51
C TYR A 127 2.33 21.75 -38.48
N TYR A 128 3.05 21.44 -39.55
CA TYR A 128 2.92 20.16 -40.24
C TYR A 128 3.83 19.14 -39.53
N ILE A 129 3.30 17.93 -39.33
CA ILE A 129 4.04 16.77 -38.85
C ILE A 129 4.17 15.82 -40.05
N THR A 130 5.39 15.49 -40.47
CA THR A 130 5.63 14.78 -41.74
C THR A 130 6.63 13.64 -41.63
N GLN A 131 6.58 12.73 -42.61
CA GLN A 131 7.65 11.77 -42.93
C GLN A 131 7.88 11.74 -44.44
N THR A 132 9.13 11.55 -44.84
CA THR A 132 9.48 11.33 -46.24
C THR A 132 8.90 10.00 -46.75
N ASN A 133 8.29 10.05 -47.93
CA ASN A 133 7.78 8.90 -48.69
C ASN A 133 8.89 7.86 -48.93
N LYS A 134 8.53 6.57 -48.99
CA LYS A 134 9.46 5.43 -49.19
C LYS A 134 10.42 5.59 -50.36
N ASP A 135 10.02 6.34 -51.39
CA ASP A 135 10.79 6.55 -52.62
C ASP A 135 11.72 7.78 -52.54
N GLY A 136 11.77 8.48 -51.39
CA GLY A 136 12.63 9.64 -51.12
C GLY A 136 12.22 10.97 -51.80
N ASN A 137 11.21 10.94 -52.67
CA ASN A 137 10.91 12.04 -53.59
C ASN A 137 9.84 13.05 -53.10
N SER A 138 9.13 12.76 -52.01
CA SER A 138 8.07 13.63 -51.48
C SER A 138 7.89 13.50 -49.96
N GLU A 139 7.33 14.53 -49.33
CA GLU A 139 6.88 14.49 -47.93
C GLU A 139 5.40 14.11 -47.86
N LEU A 140 5.07 13.23 -46.91
CA LEU A 140 3.71 12.87 -46.55
C LEU A 140 3.34 13.51 -45.21
N TYR A 141 2.12 14.01 -45.12
CA TYR A 141 1.62 14.84 -44.03
C TYR A 141 0.68 14.03 -43.13
N LEU A 142 0.85 14.16 -41.82
CA LEU A 142 -0.04 13.56 -40.84
C LEU A 142 -1.43 14.21 -40.93
N GLU A 143 -2.44 13.42 -41.27
CA GLU A 143 -3.82 13.84 -41.43
C GLU A 143 -4.75 13.03 -40.51
N THR A 144 -5.80 13.66 -40.00
CA THR A 144 -6.97 12.95 -39.46
C THR A 144 -8.01 12.75 -40.56
N ALA A 145 -8.51 11.53 -40.76
CA ALA A 145 -9.44 11.23 -41.87
C ALA A 145 -10.73 12.08 -41.82
N THR A 146 -11.27 12.29 -40.62
CA THR A 146 -12.38 13.20 -40.32
C THR A 146 -12.14 13.93 -38.99
N THR A 147 -13.09 14.74 -38.51
CA THR A 147 -13.05 15.40 -37.19
C THR A 147 -13.88 14.69 -36.11
N ASP A 148 -14.39 13.48 -36.41
CA ASP A 148 -15.24 12.70 -35.50
C ASP A 148 -14.41 12.07 -34.36
N ASP A 149 -15.06 11.69 -33.26
CA ASP A 149 -14.38 10.99 -32.16
C ASP A 149 -13.97 9.57 -32.55
N GLY A 150 -12.67 9.30 -32.42
CA GLY A 150 -12.05 8.04 -32.84
C GLY A 150 -11.63 8.02 -34.31
N SER A 151 -11.64 9.16 -35.00
CA SER A 151 -11.15 9.23 -36.39
C SER A 151 -9.63 8.99 -36.43
N ILE A 152 -9.21 8.04 -37.27
CA ILE A 152 -7.82 7.56 -37.33
C ILE A 152 -6.88 8.56 -37.98
N LEU A 153 -5.61 8.51 -37.58
CA LEU A 153 -4.53 9.22 -38.26
C LEU A 153 -3.93 8.38 -39.40
N GLU A 154 -3.73 9.04 -40.53
CA GLU A 154 -3.05 8.52 -41.71
C GLU A 154 -1.99 9.52 -42.23
N LEU A 155 -1.03 9.03 -43.03
CA LEU A 155 -0.18 9.87 -43.85
C LEU A 155 -0.80 10.11 -45.23
N LYS A 156 -0.89 11.38 -45.64
CA LYS A 156 -1.45 11.79 -46.93
C LYS A 156 -0.54 12.73 -47.72
N GLU A 157 -0.70 12.74 -49.04
CA GLU A 157 -0.17 13.84 -49.87
C GLU A 157 -0.75 15.21 -49.45
N LYS A 158 -0.02 16.28 -49.75
CA LYS A 158 -0.34 17.63 -49.27
C LYS A 158 -1.66 18.16 -49.84
N LYS A 159 -2.61 18.50 -48.97
CA LYS A 159 -3.90 19.09 -49.34
C LYS A 159 -3.88 20.62 -49.27
N THR A 160 -4.87 21.24 -49.91
CA THR A 160 -5.02 22.70 -50.05
C THR A 160 -6.46 23.12 -49.76
N GLY A 161 -6.66 24.37 -49.32
CA GLY A 161 -8.01 24.86 -49.01
C GLY A 161 -8.52 24.33 -47.67
N GLU A 162 -9.82 24.05 -47.56
CA GLU A 162 -10.40 23.60 -46.28
C GLU A 162 -9.85 22.26 -45.79
N ASP A 163 -9.60 21.30 -46.70
CA ASP A 163 -9.03 19.98 -46.35
C ASP A 163 -7.65 20.08 -45.70
N GLN A 164 -6.87 21.12 -46.03
CA GLN A 164 -5.54 21.38 -45.46
C GLN A 164 -5.58 21.53 -43.93
N LYS A 165 -6.72 21.94 -43.35
CA LYS A 165 -6.90 22.09 -41.89
C LYS A 165 -6.80 20.77 -41.13
N ARG A 166 -7.03 19.62 -41.79
CA ARG A 166 -6.83 18.28 -41.19
C ARG A 166 -5.36 17.84 -41.16
N GLN A 167 -4.47 18.54 -41.88
CA GLN A 167 -3.02 18.29 -41.94
C GLN A 167 -2.19 19.26 -41.08
N ILE A 168 -2.83 20.26 -40.47
CA ILE A 168 -2.20 21.29 -39.65
C ILE A 168 -2.49 21.02 -38.16
N TRP A 169 -1.44 21.00 -37.35
CA TRP A 169 -1.49 20.64 -35.93
C TRP A 169 -1.00 21.78 -35.06
N LYS A 170 -1.83 22.25 -34.12
CA LYS A 170 -1.43 23.17 -33.06
C LYS A 170 -0.75 22.38 -31.95
N ILE A 171 0.46 22.79 -31.55
CA ILE A 171 1.20 22.19 -30.45
C ILE A 171 1.22 23.21 -29.30
N GLU A 172 0.74 22.80 -28.13
CA GLU A 172 0.64 23.66 -26.94
C GLU A 172 1.22 22.94 -25.72
N THR A 173 2.09 23.60 -24.95
CA THR A 173 2.54 23.11 -23.63
C THR A 173 1.36 23.05 -22.66
N THR A 174 1.27 21.97 -21.88
CA THR A 174 0.23 21.80 -20.84
C THR A 174 0.69 20.78 -19.82
N ASP A 175 0.51 21.13 -18.56
CA ASP A 175 0.71 20.22 -17.43
C ASP A 175 -0.47 19.24 -17.35
N VAL A 176 -0.18 18.00 -16.92
CA VAL A 176 -1.15 16.93 -16.60
C VAL A 176 -0.57 16.04 -15.49
N PRO A 177 -1.38 15.27 -14.75
CA PRO A 177 -0.88 14.29 -13.79
C PRO A 177 -0.02 13.22 -14.49
N THR A 178 1.24 13.03 -14.07
CA THR A 178 2.12 11.98 -14.62
C THR A 178 1.85 10.58 -14.05
N ALA A 179 1.16 10.51 -12.91
CA ALA A 179 0.80 9.29 -12.21
C ALA A 179 -0.58 9.43 -11.53
N PHE A 180 -1.04 8.37 -10.87
CA PHE A 180 -2.17 8.45 -9.95
C PHE A 180 -1.89 9.41 -8.79
N SER A 181 -2.87 10.21 -8.37
CA SER A 181 -2.71 11.23 -7.34
C SER A 181 -4.04 11.63 -6.71
N GLN A 182 -3.98 12.38 -5.60
CA GLN A 182 -5.16 12.96 -4.96
C GLN A 182 -5.98 13.82 -5.94
N THR A 183 -5.33 14.59 -6.81
CA THR A 183 -6.01 15.40 -7.84
C THR A 183 -6.74 14.54 -8.88
N VAL A 184 -6.16 13.40 -9.30
CA VAL A 184 -6.82 12.44 -10.21
C VAL A 184 -8.07 11.83 -9.54
N ARG A 185 -7.93 11.43 -8.27
CA ARG A 185 -9.01 10.88 -7.44
C ARG A 185 -10.18 11.88 -7.30
N GLU A 186 -9.88 13.12 -6.99
CA GLU A 186 -10.88 14.21 -6.88
C GLU A 186 -11.58 14.50 -8.20
N GLN A 187 -10.86 14.51 -9.33
CA GLN A 187 -11.45 14.77 -10.66
C GLN A 187 -12.48 13.69 -11.05
N LEU A 188 -12.16 12.41 -10.84
CA LEU A 188 -13.09 11.29 -11.10
C LEU A 188 -14.39 11.40 -10.30
N LEU A 189 -14.27 11.67 -8.99
CA LEU A 189 -15.42 11.90 -8.12
C LEU A 189 -16.22 13.13 -8.54
N ASN A 190 -15.56 14.25 -8.86
CA ASN A 190 -16.24 15.50 -9.16
C ASN A 190 -17.07 15.40 -10.46
N GLY A 191 -16.59 14.69 -11.47
CA GLY A 191 -17.38 14.39 -12.68
C GLY A 191 -18.63 13.54 -12.38
N TRP A 192 -18.44 12.43 -11.67
CA TRP A 192 -19.55 11.55 -11.24
C TRP A 192 -20.58 12.29 -10.37
N LYS A 193 -20.13 12.96 -9.31
CA LYS A 193 -20.97 13.71 -8.36
C LYS A 193 -21.77 14.81 -9.07
N THR A 194 -21.13 15.61 -9.93
CA THR A 194 -21.79 16.70 -10.68
C THR A 194 -22.88 16.17 -11.61
N LYS A 195 -22.69 15.01 -12.23
CA LYS A 195 -23.69 14.41 -13.13
C LYS A 195 -24.86 13.77 -12.37
N TYR A 196 -24.57 13.03 -11.30
CA TYR A 196 -25.52 12.06 -10.74
C TYR A 196 -26.10 12.42 -9.38
N TYR A 197 -25.43 13.24 -8.56
CA TYR A 197 -25.90 13.60 -7.21
C TYR A 197 -26.93 14.74 -7.27
N LYS A 198 -28.20 14.36 -7.35
CA LYS A 198 -29.33 15.28 -7.65
C LYS A 198 -30.18 15.52 -6.39
N LYS A 199 -30.72 16.73 -6.23
CA LYS A 199 -31.61 17.03 -5.10
C LYS A 199 -32.94 16.31 -5.27
N ALA A 200 -33.42 15.68 -4.19
CA ALA A 200 -34.70 14.96 -4.16
C ALA A 200 -35.72 15.66 -3.23
N PRO A 201 -37.03 15.31 -3.29
CA PRO A 201 -38.06 15.87 -2.41
C PRO A 201 -37.80 15.67 -0.91
N THR A 202 -36.96 14.68 -0.57
CA THR A 202 -36.35 14.50 0.74
C THR A 202 -34.95 13.95 0.51
N GLY A 203 -33.94 14.51 1.18
CA GLY A 203 -32.54 14.12 0.98
C GLY A 203 -31.97 14.51 -0.39
N TYR A 204 -31.07 13.69 -0.91
CA TYR A 204 -30.56 13.70 -2.28
C TYR A 204 -30.67 12.28 -2.86
N VAL A 205 -30.47 12.12 -4.17
CA VAL A 205 -30.53 10.81 -4.86
C VAL A 205 -29.41 10.71 -5.89
N LEU A 206 -28.97 9.48 -6.20
CA LEU A 206 -28.06 9.19 -7.31
C LEU A 206 -28.87 8.66 -8.50
N GLY A 207 -28.73 9.29 -9.66
CA GLY A 207 -29.52 8.92 -10.85
C GLY A 207 -31.02 9.09 -10.60
N ASN A 208 -31.77 7.97 -10.72
CA ASN A 208 -33.19 7.88 -10.39
C ASN A 208 -33.46 7.23 -9.01
N GLY A 209 -32.42 6.76 -8.31
CA GLY A 209 -32.50 5.93 -7.11
C GLY A 209 -32.75 4.45 -7.42
N GLY A 210 -32.25 3.57 -6.55
CA GLY A 210 -32.33 2.12 -6.70
C GLY A 210 -32.47 1.37 -5.37
N TRP A 211 -32.00 0.12 -5.35
CA TRP A 211 -31.90 -0.74 -4.17
C TRP A 211 -30.44 -1.10 -3.87
N TRP A 212 -29.95 -2.26 -4.32
CA TRP A 212 -28.58 -2.71 -4.03
C TRP A 212 -27.51 -1.81 -4.67
N GLY A 213 -27.75 -1.32 -5.89
CA GLY A 213 -26.88 -0.32 -6.53
C GLY A 213 -26.82 1.01 -5.76
N ASP A 214 -27.88 1.41 -5.04
CA ASP A 214 -27.81 2.56 -4.12
C ASP A 214 -26.88 2.24 -2.95
N ALA A 215 -27.01 1.06 -2.32
CA ALA A 215 -26.13 0.64 -1.22
C ALA A 215 -24.65 0.69 -1.62
N GLU A 216 -24.32 0.17 -2.81
CA GLU A 216 -22.93 0.15 -3.28
C GLU A 216 -22.38 1.54 -3.63
N MET A 217 -23.21 2.46 -4.12
CA MET A 217 -22.78 3.85 -4.29
C MET A 217 -22.70 4.61 -2.96
N PHE A 218 -23.51 4.25 -1.96
CA PHE A 218 -23.38 4.80 -0.62
C PHE A 218 -22.07 4.30 0.01
N GLU A 219 -21.72 3.04 -0.20
CA GLU A 219 -20.43 2.48 0.17
C GLU A 219 -19.25 3.17 -0.53
N VAL A 220 -19.35 3.58 -1.80
CA VAL A 220 -18.31 4.41 -2.45
C VAL A 220 -18.13 5.78 -1.77
N VAL A 221 -19.22 6.36 -1.24
CA VAL A 221 -19.14 7.59 -0.42
C VAL A 221 -18.52 7.30 0.96
N LEU A 222 -18.76 6.12 1.53
CA LEU A 222 -18.11 5.69 2.79
C LEU A 222 -16.62 5.39 2.59
N ASP A 223 -16.22 4.76 1.48
CA ASP A 223 -14.81 4.55 1.09
C ASP A 223 -14.07 5.89 0.94
N ALA A 224 -14.78 6.91 0.41
CA ALA A 224 -14.26 8.25 0.28
C ALA A 224 -14.06 8.94 1.64
N TYR A 225 -15.00 8.80 2.58
CA TYR A 225 -14.82 9.26 3.97
C TYR A 225 -13.70 8.49 4.69
N GLU A 226 -13.69 7.15 4.60
CA GLU A 226 -12.71 6.25 5.24
C GLU A 226 -11.26 6.55 4.84
N THR A 227 -11.03 7.07 3.63
CA THR A 227 -9.70 7.35 3.07
C THR A 227 -9.33 8.83 3.03
N THR A 228 -10.19 9.74 3.52
CA THR A 228 -9.88 11.19 3.53
C THR A 228 -10.29 11.93 4.79
N GLY A 229 -11.29 11.46 5.55
CA GLY A 229 -11.90 12.20 6.65
C GLY A 229 -12.70 13.44 6.24
N ASP A 230 -12.96 13.67 4.95
CA ASP A 230 -13.68 14.88 4.49
C ASP A 230 -15.19 14.82 4.88
N PRO A 231 -15.70 15.79 5.68
CA PRO A 231 -17.09 15.84 6.11
C PRO A 231 -18.11 16.02 4.97
N ALA A 232 -17.67 16.41 3.77
CA ALA A 232 -18.53 16.44 2.59
C ALA A 232 -19.07 15.04 2.22
N TYR A 233 -18.31 13.96 2.51
CA TYR A 233 -18.75 12.58 2.27
C TYR A 233 -19.71 12.08 3.33
N GLU A 234 -19.47 12.37 4.62
CA GLU A 234 -20.48 12.12 5.67
C GLU A 234 -21.79 12.84 5.33
N THR A 235 -21.73 14.12 4.95
CA THR A 235 -22.90 14.91 4.55
C THR A 235 -23.63 14.31 3.34
N MET A 236 -22.88 13.82 2.34
CA MET A 236 -23.44 13.18 1.15
C MET A 236 -24.12 11.85 1.48
N PHE A 237 -23.49 10.97 2.26
CA PHE A 237 -24.11 9.72 2.72
C PHE A 237 -25.40 10.00 3.50
N ARG A 238 -25.37 10.95 4.44
CA ARG A 238 -26.52 11.29 5.30
C ARG A 238 -27.75 11.70 4.49
N GLU A 239 -27.60 12.58 3.50
CA GLU A 239 -28.71 13.00 2.65
C GLU A 239 -29.18 11.91 1.66
N LEU A 240 -28.30 11.02 1.21
CA LEU A 240 -28.65 9.85 0.38
C LEU A 240 -29.44 8.80 1.16
N TYR A 241 -28.94 8.40 2.32
CA TYR A 241 -29.59 7.40 3.19
C TYR A 241 -30.98 7.87 3.65
N LYS A 242 -31.10 9.17 3.98
CA LYS A 242 -32.37 9.83 4.29
C LYS A 242 -33.39 9.75 3.15
N ASN A 243 -32.96 9.82 1.88
CA ASN A 243 -33.83 9.59 0.73
C ASN A 243 -34.22 8.11 0.59
N PHE A 244 -33.26 7.19 0.77
CA PHE A 244 -33.51 5.75 0.72
C PHE A 244 -34.55 5.32 1.75
N ILE A 245 -34.40 5.72 3.02
CA ILE A 245 -35.38 5.45 4.09
C ILE A 245 -36.73 6.12 3.81
N TYR A 246 -36.75 7.32 3.19
CA TYR A 246 -38.01 7.95 2.76
C TYR A 246 -38.75 7.09 1.72
N ARG A 247 -38.05 6.53 0.73
CA ARG A 247 -38.62 5.60 -0.26
C ARG A 247 -39.02 4.26 0.39
N ASN A 248 -38.03 3.55 0.91
CA ASN A 248 -38.06 2.10 1.20
C ASN A 248 -38.35 1.77 2.68
N LYS A 249 -38.52 2.79 3.54
CA LYS A 249 -38.76 2.69 4.99
C LYS A 249 -37.59 2.02 5.73
N SER A 250 -37.81 1.62 6.98
CA SER A 250 -36.80 1.03 7.87
C SER A 250 -36.89 -0.50 8.01
N ASN A 251 -37.94 -1.13 7.49
CA ASN A 251 -38.02 -2.58 7.33
C ASN A 251 -38.07 -2.89 5.83
N TRP A 252 -37.08 -3.64 5.35
CA TRP A 252 -36.83 -3.94 3.94
C TRP A 252 -37.27 -5.35 3.56
N ILE A 253 -37.84 -6.12 4.50
CA ILE A 253 -38.23 -7.53 4.31
C ILE A 253 -39.38 -7.75 3.31
N THR A 254 -39.93 -6.67 2.75
CA THR A 254 -40.84 -6.70 1.59
C THR A 254 -40.14 -6.76 0.24
N ASN A 255 -38.82 -6.52 0.19
CA ASN A 255 -38.02 -6.83 -0.99
C ASN A 255 -37.82 -8.35 -1.07
N GLU A 256 -38.07 -8.95 -2.24
CA GLU A 256 -37.92 -10.39 -2.48
C GLU A 256 -36.46 -10.84 -2.64
N PHE A 257 -35.54 -9.91 -2.91
CA PHE A 257 -34.10 -10.18 -3.02
C PHE A 257 -33.44 -10.08 -1.63
N ASN A 258 -32.63 -11.07 -1.26
CA ASN A 258 -31.92 -11.10 0.03
C ASN A 258 -30.60 -10.35 0.00
N ASP A 259 -29.92 -10.37 -1.16
CA ASP A 259 -28.68 -9.65 -1.41
C ASP A 259 -28.90 -8.14 -1.41
N ASP A 260 -29.98 -7.64 -2.03
CA ASP A 260 -30.44 -6.25 -1.89
C ASP A 260 -30.46 -5.75 -0.43
N ILE A 261 -30.92 -6.61 0.48
CA ILE A 261 -30.94 -6.31 1.91
C ILE A 261 -29.52 -6.40 2.49
N ALA A 262 -28.75 -7.45 2.18
CA ALA A 262 -27.39 -7.63 2.67
C ALA A 262 -26.47 -6.43 2.31
N TRP A 263 -26.51 -5.94 1.07
CA TRP A 263 -25.73 -4.77 0.63
C TRP A 263 -26.09 -3.51 1.44
N MET A 264 -27.38 -3.20 1.60
CA MET A 264 -27.80 -2.02 2.38
C MET A 264 -27.54 -2.19 3.89
N VAL A 265 -27.45 -3.42 4.40
CA VAL A 265 -26.92 -3.68 5.75
C VAL A 265 -25.45 -3.28 5.83
N ILE A 266 -24.58 -3.70 4.90
CA ILE A 266 -23.14 -3.33 4.94
C ILE A 266 -22.99 -1.80 4.98
N ALA A 267 -23.64 -1.09 4.06
CA ALA A 267 -23.64 0.38 4.01
C ALA A 267 -24.13 1.02 5.33
N SER A 268 -25.19 0.46 5.94
CA SER A 268 -25.71 0.94 7.22
C SER A 268 -24.71 0.71 8.37
N ILE A 269 -24.07 -0.46 8.45
CA ILE A 269 -23.19 -0.78 9.58
C ILE A 269 -21.82 -0.12 9.45
N ARG A 270 -21.25 0.02 8.24
CA ARG A 270 -20.06 0.87 8.03
C ARG A 270 -20.33 2.33 8.38
N ALA A 271 -21.48 2.88 7.98
CA ALA A 271 -21.88 4.22 8.40
C ALA A 271 -22.08 4.36 9.92
N TYR A 272 -22.52 3.32 10.64
CA TYR A 272 -22.52 3.33 12.10
C TYR A 272 -21.10 3.33 12.69
N LEU A 273 -20.22 2.46 12.19
CA LEU A 273 -18.83 2.36 12.65
C LEU A 273 -18.07 3.68 12.47
N MET A 274 -18.33 4.38 11.35
CA MET A 274 -17.74 5.67 11.00
C MET A 274 -18.39 6.87 11.72
N PHE A 275 -19.72 7.00 11.70
CA PHE A 275 -20.42 8.22 12.16
C PHE A 275 -21.04 8.10 13.56
N GLY A 276 -21.12 6.88 14.12
CA GLY A 276 -21.66 6.61 15.46
C GLY A 276 -23.19 6.68 15.60
N GLU A 277 -23.95 6.97 14.54
CA GLU A 277 -25.40 7.18 14.67
C GLU A 277 -26.17 5.86 14.78
N ALA A 278 -26.73 5.63 15.98
CA ALA A 278 -27.40 4.37 16.35
C ALA A 278 -28.58 3.98 15.44
N THR A 279 -29.18 4.92 14.70
CA THR A 279 -30.21 4.65 13.69
C THR A 279 -29.72 3.66 12.63
N TYR A 280 -28.48 3.82 12.15
CA TYR A 280 -27.91 2.97 11.10
C TYR A 280 -27.66 1.55 11.61
N LEU A 281 -27.12 1.41 12.83
CA LEU A 281 -26.99 0.11 13.51
C LEU A 281 -28.35 -0.57 13.70
N THR A 282 -29.34 0.18 14.17
CA THR A 282 -30.69 -0.35 14.44
C THR A 282 -31.35 -0.89 13.17
N TYR A 283 -31.29 -0.14 12.07
CA TYR A 283 -31.89 -0.57 10.80
C TYR A 283 -31.07 -1.70 10.15
N GLY A 284 -29.74 -1.60 10.13
CA GLY A 284 -28.88 -2.66 9.59
C GLY A 284 -29.06 -4.00 10.33
N LYS A 285 -28.96 -4.00 11.66
CA LYS A 285 -29.12 -5.21 12.48
C LYS A 285 -30.51 -5.84 12.31
N ASN A 286 -31.58 -5.04 12.42
CA ASN A 286 -32.95 -5.57 12.34
C ASN A 286 -33.28 -6.15 10.96
N ASN A 287 -32.74 -5.58 9.88
CA ASN A 287 -32.94 -6.14 8.54
C ASN A 287 -32.03 -7.35 8.28
N PHE A 288 -30.79 -7.37 8.80
CA PHE A 288 -29.93 -8.55 8.73
C PHE A 288 -30.54 -9.76 9.43
N ASP A 289 -30.97 -9.63 10.70
CA ASP A 289 -31.48 -10.77 11.47
C ASP A 289 -32.77 -11.34 10.85
N GLN A 290 -33.66 -10.49 10.31
CA GLN A 290 -34.85 -10.94 9.57
C GLN A 290 -34.49 -11.59 8.22
N MET A 291 -33.58 -10.99 7.45
CA MET A 291 -33.15 -11.52 6.15
C MET A 291 -32.46 -12.88 6.32
N TYR A 292 -31.49 -12.97 7.23
CA TYR A 292 -30.79 -14.21 7.55
C TYR A 292 -31.80 -15.30 7.97
N SER A 293 -32.77 -14.95 8.82
CA SER A 293 -33.78 -15.91 9.29
C SER A 293 -34.78 -16.39 8.23
N ARG A 294 -35.03 -15.64 7.14
CA ARG A 294 -35.89 -16.11 6.03
C ARG A 294 -35.09 -16.84 4.95
N ALA A 295 -33.86 -16.38 4.70
CA ALA A 295 -33.01 -16.87 3.62
C ALA A 295 -32.30 -18.19 3.95
N LEU A 296 -32.14 -18.53 5.24
CA LEU A 296 -31.38 -19.71 5.68
C LEU A 296 -32.02 -21.02 5.17
N LEU A 297 -31.33 -21.68 4.25
CA LEU A 297 -31.68 -23.00 3.75
C LEU A 297 -31.34 -24.10 4.78
N PRO A 298 -31.95 -25.29 4.71
CA PRO A 298 -31.60 -26.43 5.56
C PRO A 298 -30.13 -26.90 5.46
N SER A 299 -29.40 -26.46 4.42
CA SER A 299 -27.97 -26.69 4.24
C SER A 299 -27.06 -25.72 5.00
N GLY A 300 -27.63 -24.68 5.63
CA GLY A 300 -26.89 -23.61 6.32
C GLY A 300 -26.46 -22.44 5.43
N MET A 301 -26.63 -22.54 4.10
CA MET A 301 -26.37 -21.44 3.16
C MET A 301 -27.60 -20.56 2.96
N LEU A 302 -27.43 -19.36 2.42
CA LEU A 302 -28.52 -18.42 2.17
C LEU A 302 -29.11 -18.53 0.76
N ARG A 303 -30.45 -18.46 0.68
CA ARG A 303 -31.22 -18.31 -0.55
C ARG A 303 -31.02 -16.92 -1.14
N TRP A 304 -30.87 -16.81 -2.46
CA TRP A 304 -30.75 -15.50 -3.13
C TRP A 304 -32.06 -14.69 -3.11
N LYS A 305 -33.16 -15.32 -3.51
CA LYS A 305 -34.44 -14.64 -3.76
C LYS A 305 -35.61 -15.45 -3.20
N GLU A 306 -36.65 -14.80 -2.70
CA GLU A 306 -37.83 -15.46 -2.11
C GLU A 306 -38.89 -15.83 -3.16
N THR A 307 -38.52 -16.62 -4.18
CA THR A 307 -39.46 -17.17 -5.18
C THR A 307 -39.42 -18.69 -5.25
N ALA A 308 -40.51 -19.31 -5.73
CA ALA A 308 -40.62 -20.77 -5.85
C ALA A 308 -39.56 -21.40 -6.80
N GLU A 309 -39.08 -20.65 -7.79
CA GLU A 309 -38.03 -21.07 -8.72
C GLU A 309 -36.66 -21.11 -8.04
N THR A 310 -36.38 -20.14 -7.17
CA THR A 310 -35.10 -19.98 -6.47
C THR A 310 -35.10 -20.56 -5.05
N GLN A 311 -36.20 -21.21 -4.63
CA GLN A 311 -36.40 -21.69 -3.25
C GLN A 311 -35.31 -22.67 -2.75
N ASN A 312 -34.65 -23.37 -3.67
CA ASN A 312 -33.55 -24.30 -3.42
C ASN A 312 -32.19 -23.78 -3.96
N GLY A 313 -32.11 -22.58 -4.51
CA GLY A 313 -30.89 -21.99 -5.08
C GLY A 313 -30.07 -21.24 -4.03
N THR A 314 -28.75 -21.19 -4.22
CA THR A 314 -27.84 -20.37 -3.40
C THR A 314 -26.72 -19.77 -4.25
N ASN A 315 -26.32 -18.54 -3.93
CA ASN A 315 -25.44 -17.71 -4.74
C ASN A 315 -24.36 -17.05 -3.88
N SER A 316 -23.16 -16.85 -4.44
CA SER A 316 -22.09 -16.04 -3.83
C SER A 316 -22.51 -14.58 -3.61
N CYS A 317 -23.46 -14.09 -4.41
CA CYS A 317 -24.02 -12.73 -4.30
C CYS A 317 -24.81 -12.46 -3.01
N ILE A 318 -25.26 -13.50 -2.30
CA ILE A 318 -25.91 -13.37 -0.98
C ILE A 318 -24.98 -13.83 0.15
N ASN A 319 -24.32 -14.98 0.01
CA ASN A 319 -23.49 -15.53 1.10
C ASN A 319 -22.31 -14.60 1.42
N GLY A 320 -21.53 -14.15 0.43
CA GLY A 320 -20.39 -13.26 0.63
C GLY A 320 -20.75 -11.90 1.27
N PRO A 321 -21.77 -11.17 0.78
CA PRO A 321 -22.26 -9.97 1.45
C PRO A 321 -22.81 -10.22 2.85
N ALA A 322 -23.47 -11.36 3.11
CA ALA A 322 -23.95 -11.69 4.45
C ALA A 322 -22.79 -12.02 5.41
N GLU A 323 -21.72 -12.67 4.94
CA GLU A 323 -20.48 -12.89 5.70
C GLU A 323 -19.83 -11.57 6.11
N VAL A 324 -19.66 -10.64 5.17
CA VAL A 324 -19.10 -9.31 5.43
C VAL A 324 -20.01 -8.47 6.33
N ALA A 325 -21.32 -8.46 6.08
CA ALA A 325 -22.30 -7.77 6.92
C ALA A 325 -22.29 -8.29 8.36
N ALA A 326 -22.16 -9.60 8.54
CA ALA A 326 -22.05 -10.22 9.86
C ALA A 326 -20.72 -9.86 10.55
N CYS A 327 -19.58 -9.84 9.83
CA CYS A 327 -18.32 -9.37 10.41
C CYS A 327 -18.41 -7.90 10.88
N TYR A 328 -18.99 -7.00 10.07
CA TYR A 328 -19.21 -5.61 10.50
C TYR A 328 -20.22 -5.49 11.66
N LEU A 329 -21.26 -6.32 11.71
CA LEU A 329 -22.20 -6.38 12.85
C LEU A 329 -21.49 -6.82 14.14
N ALA A 330 -20.61 -7.82 14.07
CA ALA A 330 -19.81 -8.26 15.21
C ALA A 330 -18.93 -7.12 15.74
N MET A 331 -18.22 -6.41 14.84
CA MET A 331 -17.42 -5.22 15.18
C MET A 331 -18.26 -4.08 15.80
N ALA A 332 -19.49 -3.88 15.30
CA ALA A 332 -20.38 -2.80 15.74
C ALA A 332 -21.07 -3.09 17.08
N LEU A 333 -21.24 -4.36 17.44
CA LEU A 333 -21.98 -4.81 18.64
C LEU A 333 -21.08 -5.34 19.76
N GLY A 334 -19.86 -5.78 19.45
CA GLY A 334 -19.06 -6.61 20.35
C GLY A 334 -19.60 -8.05 20.50
N ASP A 335 -20.33 -8.53 19.48
CA ASP A 335 -21.10 -9.78 19.52
C ASP A 335 -20.48 -10.84 18.57
N GLU A 336 -19.72 -11.78 19.15
CA GLU A 336 -19.08 -12.89 18.43
C GLU A 336 -20.07 -13.77 17.67
N SER A 337 -21.35 -13.82 18.05
CA SER A 337 -22.34 -14.67 17.37
C SER A 337 -22.49 -14.31 15.88
N TYR A 338 -22.18 -13.07 15.49
CA TYR A 338 -22.15 -12.67 14.08
C TYR A 338 -20.85 -13.11 13.36
N TYR A 339 -19.68 -13.12 14.01
CA TYR A 339 -18.49 -13.78 13.45
C TYR A 339 -18.70 -15.28 13.27
N LEU A 340 -19.44 -15.94 14.17
CA LEU A 340 -19.78 -17.36 14.03
C LEU A 340 -20.77 -17.62 12.87
N LYS A 341 -21.72 -16.71 12.60
CA LYS A 341 -22.54 -16.74 11.37
C LYS A 341 -21.66 -16.63 10.12
N ALA A 342 -20.77 -15.64 10.07
CA ALA A 342 -19.84 -15.44 8.95
C ALA A 342 -18.93 -16.66 8.73
N LYS A 343 -18.32 -17.20 9.79
CA LYS A 343 -17.47 -18.40 9.76
C LYS A 343 -18.23 -19.63 9.22
N SER A 344 -19.51 -19.77 9.59
CA SER A 344 -20.37 -20.87 9.13
C SER A 344 -20.74 -20.76 7.65
N LEU A 345 -21.13 -19.56 7.19
CA LEU A 345 -21.40 -19.30 5.78
C LEU A 345 -20.14 -19.47 4.93
N TYR A 346 -19.02 -18.86 5.34
CA TYR A 346 -17.75 -18.92 4.63
C TYR A 346 -17.27 -20.36 4.47
N ALA A 347 -17.39 -21.20 5.50
CA ALA A 347 -17.03 -22.62 5.40
C ALA A 347 -17.87 -23.40 4.36
N LEU A 348 -19.13 -23.00 4.14
CA LEU A 348 -20.02 -23.59 3.14
C LEU A 348 -19.77 -23.00 1.74
N GLN A 349 -19.62 -21.68 1.61
CA GLN A 349 -19.26 -21.05 0.34
C GLN A 349 -17.87 -21.55 -0.13
N ARG A 350 -16.90 -21.70 0.78
CA ARG A 350 -15.58 -22.31 0.50
C ARG A 350 -15.68 -23.75 -0.01
N LYS A 351 -16.66 -24.52 0.48
CA LYS A 351 -16.82 -25.94 0.14
C LYS A 351 -17.46 -26.17 -1.23
N TYR A 352 -18.39 -25.31 -1.64
CA TYR A 352 -19.19 -25.52 -2.85
C TYR A 352 -18.97 -24.48 -3.97
N LEU A 353 -18.63 -23.23 -3.61
CA LEU A 353 -18.55 -22.09 -4.54
C LEU A 353 -17.14 -21.49 -4.64
N TYR A 354 -16.11 -22.21 -4.21
CA TYR A 354 -14.71 -21.77 -4.27
C TYR A 354 -13.78 -22.91 -4.70
N VAL A 355 -12.66 -22.56 -5.32
CA VAL A 355 -11.63 -23.49 -5.79
C VAL A 355 -10.31 -23.23 -5.06
N PRO A 356 -9.99 -23.96 -3.96
CA PRO A 356 -8.76 -23.77 -3.18
C PRO A 356 -7.44 -23.99 -3.93
N ALA A 357 -7.48 -24.52 -5.15
CA ALA A 357 -6.32 -24.67 -6.03
C ALA A 357 -5.99 -23.40 -6.84
N THR A 358 -7.01 -22.61 -7.22
CA THR A 358 -6.85 -21.47 -8.15
C THR A 358 -7.20 -20.11 -7.54
N GLY A 359 -8.04 -20.08 -6.48
CA GLY A 359 -8.61 -18.85 -5.95
C GLY A 359 -9.91 -18.40 -6.63
N GLN A 360 -10.45 -19.21 -7.54
CA GLN A 360 -11.71 -18.91 -8.25
C GLN A 360 -12.92 -19.03 -7.32
N VAL A 361 -13.82 -18.04 -7.39
CA VAL A 361 -15.16 -18.06 -6.78
C VAL A 361 -16.19 -18.26 -7.90
N TYR A 362 -17.08 -19.25 -7.72
CA TYR A 362 -18.21 -19.52 -8.61
C TYR A 362 -19.42 -18.64 -8.24
N ASP A 363 -20.39 -18.54 -9.13
CA ASP A 363 -21.56 -17.68 -8.92
C ASP A 363 -22.65 -18.35 -8.07
N SER A 364 -23.11 -19.54 -8.45
CA SER A 364 -24.30 -20.16 -7.82
C SER A 364 -24.45 -21.66 -8.10
N PHE A 365 -25.35 -22.32 -7.35
CA PHE A 365 -25.84 -23.68 -7.62
C PHE A 365 -27.22 -23.90 -6.96
N SER A 366 -27.86 -25.04 -7.25
CA SER A 366 -29.15 -25.43 -6.65
C SER A 366 -29.09 -26.74 -5.87
N TRP A 367 -29.92 -26.88 -4.83
CA TRP A 367 -30.04 -28.10 -4.03
C TRP A 367 -31.12 -29.03 -4.56
N ASN A 368 -30.72 -30.20 -5.06
CA ASN A 368 -31.62 -31.28 -5.49
C ASN A 368 -31.55 -32.43 -4.49
N ASN A 369 -32.62 -32.61 -3.69
CA ASN A 369 -32.72 -33.64 -2.64
C ASN A 369 -31.52 -33.67 -1.66
N GLY A 370 -30.96 -32.50 -1.34
CA GLY A 370 -29.79 -32.36 -0.45
C GLY A 370 -28.43 -32.51 -1.14
N VAL A 371 -28.39 -32.73 -2.46
CA VAL A 371 -27.17 -32.77 -3.28
C VAL A 371 -27.05 -31.50 -4.13
N PRO A 372 -25.88 -30.86 -4.23
CA PRO A 372 -25.64 -29.77 -5.17
C PRO A 372 -25.78 -30.20 -6.64
N SER A 373 -26.53 -29.44 -7.42
CA SER A 373 -26.66 -29.56 -8.88
C SER A 373 -26.66 -28.18 -9.55
N ASP A 374 -26.62 -28.15 -10.89
CA ASP A 374 -26.91 -26.94 -11.69
C ASP A 374 -26.00 -25.74 -11.37
N TYR A 375 -24.69 -26.02 -11.23
CA TYR A 375 -23.65 -25.03 -10.95
C TYR A 375 -23.49 -24.00 -12.07
N ASN A 376 -23.51 -22.72 -11.70
CA ASN A 376 -23.00 -21.61 -12.49
C ASN A 376 -21.53 -21.33 -12.12
N TYR A 377 -20.60 -21.86 -12.93
CA TYR A 377 -19.16 -21.66 -12.77
C TYR A 377 -18.66 -20.28 -13.22
N TRP A 378 -19.55 -19.35 -13.58
CA TRP A 378 -19.16 -18.00 -13.92
C TRP A 378 -18.47 -17.29 -12.75
N THR A 379 -17.45 -16.50 -13.05
CA THR A 379 -16.65 -15.77 -12.06
C THR A 379 -16.63 -14.30 -12.38
N SER A 380 -16.76 -13.50 -11.33
CA SER A 380 -17.02 -12.07 -11.38
C SER A 380 -16.15 -11.32 -10.37
N THR A 381 -15.83 -10.06 -10.66
CA THR A 381 -15.00 -9.25 -9.76
C THR A 381 -15.63 -9.07 -8.38
N TYR A 382 -16.97 -8.96 -8.29
CA TYR A 382 -17.64 -8.79 -7.00
C TYR A 382 -17.69 -10.06 -6.14
N ASN A 383 -17.87 -11.25 -6.73
CA ASN A 383 -17.83 -12.51 -5.97
C ASN A 383 -16.40 -12.82 -5.49
N GLN A 384 -15.36 -12.49 -6.26
CA GLN A 384 -13.98 -12.48 -5.74
C GLN A 384 -13.85 -11.47 -4.58
N GLY A 385 -14.38 -10.25 -4.75
CA GLY A 385 -14.26 -9.16 -3.78
C GLY A 385 -14.91 -9.46 -2.43
N THR A 386 -16.17 -9.89 -2.39
CA THR A 386 -16.86 -10.18 -1.12
C THR A 386 -16.20 -11.32 -0.36
N PHE A 387 -15.79 -12.38 -1.06
CA PHE A 387 -15.11 -13.52 -0.46
C PHE A 387 -13.67 -13.17 0.01
N LEU A 388 -12.97 -12.26 -0.68
CA LEU A 388 -11.71 -11.65 -0.21
C LEU A 388 -11.92 -10.83 1.07
N GLY A 389 -13.00 -10.04 1.12
CA GLY A 389 -13.39 -9.25 2.28
C GLY A 389 -13.70 -10.13 3.50
N ALA A 390 -14.54 -11.15 3.32
CA ALA A 390 -14.87 -12.12 4.35
C ALA A 390 -13.62 -12.88 4.83
N ALA A 391 -12.77 -13.36 3.93
CA ALA A 391 -11.51 -14.02 4.28
C ALA A 391 -10.61 -13.11 5.13
N THR A 392 -10.41 -11.85 4.70
CA THR A 392 -9.58 -10.88 5.44
C THR A 392 -10.15 -10.59 6.83
N MET A 393 -11.47 -10.34 6.94
CA MET A 393 -12.12 -10.04 8.21
C MET A 393 -12.16 -11.25 9.17
N LEU A 394 -12.28 -12.48 8.64
CA LEU A 394 -12.23 -13.71 9.43
C LEU A 394 -10.81 -14.06 9.87
N TYR A 395 -9.78 -13.80 9.05
CA TYR A 395 -8.37 -13.92 9.47
C TYR A 395 -8.05 -12.98 10.63
N ASN A 396 -8.40 -11.70 10.51
CA ASN A 396 -8.12 -10.68 11.53
C ASN A 396 -8.78 -10.96 12.89
N TYR A 397 -9.85 -11.79 12.93
CA TYR A 397 -10.53 -12.16 14.17
C TYR A 397 -10.14 -13.54 14.71
N PHE A 398 -10.00 -14.55 13.84
CA PHE A 398 -9.74 -15.94 14.25
C PHE A 398 -8.27 -16.38 14.15
N GLY A 399 -7.40 -15.62 13.48
CA GLY A 399 -5.98 -15.95 13.26
C GLY A 399 -5.72 -17.17 12.35
N ASP A 400 -6.76 -17.88 11.91
CA ASP A 400 -6.64 -19.13 11.13
C ASP A 400 -6.05 -18.85 9.73
N GLN A 401 -4.82 -19.34 9.53
CA GLN A 401 -4.03 -19.16 8.33
C GLN A 401 -4.73 -19.67 7.05
N GLN A 402 -5.75 -20.55 7.15
CA GLN A 402 -6.57 -20.93 6.00
C GLN A 402 -7.18 -19.69 5.31
N TYR A 403 -7.71 -18.73 6.08
CA TYR A 403 -8.34 -17.53 5.54
C TYR A 403 -7.34 -16.64 4.78
N ARG A 404 -6.13 -16.47 5.30
CA ARG A 404 -5.05 -15.72 4.63
C ARG A 404 -4.58 -16.42 3.36
N ASN A 405 -4.39 -17.73 3.41
CA ASN A 405 -4.02 -18.55 2.24
C ASN A 405 -5.11 -18.53 1.15
N ASP A 406 -6.39 -18.40 1.53
CA ASP A 406 -7.50 -18.25 0.60
C ASP A 406 -7.51 -16.82 -0.01
N ALA A 407 -7.35 -15.78 0.82
CA ALA A 407 -7.28 -14.38 0.40
C ALA A 407 -6.17 -14.12 -0.62
N GLU A 408 -4.96 -14.63 -0.37
CA GLU A 408 -3.81 -14.53 -1.28
C GLU A 408 -4.10 -15.16 -2.65
N LYS A 409 -4.82 -16.30 -2.68
CA LYS A 409 -5.25 -16.95 -3.92
C LYS A 409 -6.37 -16.19 -4.64
N ILE A 410 -7.35 -15.66 -3.90
CA ILE A 410 -8.46 -14.87 -4.46
C ILE A 410 -7.91 -13.60 -5.14
N MET A 411 -6.92 -12.95 -4.51
CA MET A 411 -6.24 -11.78 -5.09
C MET A 411 -5.38 -12.16 -6.30
N LYS A 412 -4.63 -13.27 -6.23
CA LYS A 412 -3.87 -13.80 -7.37
C LYS A 412 -4.79 -14.06 -8.57
N TYR A 413 -5.90 -14.77 -8.37
CA TYR A 413 -6.89 -15.03 -9.42
C TYR A 413 -7.44 -13.73 -10.03
N ALA A 414 -7.80 -12.74 -9.20
CA ALA A 414 -8.31 -11.45 -9.68
C ALA A 414 -7.28 -10.69 -10.53
N ARG A 415 -5.99 -10.73 -10.17
CA ARG A 415 -4.90 -10.09 -10.92
C ARG A 415 -4.52 -10.84 -12.20
N GLU A 416 -4.56 -12.16 -12.21
CA GLU A 416 -4.07 -12.98 -13.33
C GLU A 416 -5.16 -13.39 -14.33
N GLN A 417 -6.41 -13.56 -13.90
CA GLN A 417 -7.48 -14.15 -14.71
C GLN A 417 -8.61 -13.17 -15.06
N LEU A 418 -8.70 -12.03 -14.37
CA LEU A 418 -9.72 -10.98 -14.62
C LEU A 418 -9.12 -9.68 -15.20
N CYS A 419 -7.85 -9.72 -15.62
CA CYS A 419 -7.10 -8.59 -16.19
C CYS A 419 -6.54 -8.92 -17.59
N ASP A 420 -6.15 -7.87 -18.34
CA ASP A 420 -5.40 -7.99 -19.59
C ASP A 420 -3.89 -8.21 -19.35
N GLU A 421 -3.10 -8.31 -20.43
CA GLU A 421 -1.63 -8.40 -20.40
C GLU A 421 -0.94 -7.26 -19.62
N ASN A 422 -1.62 -6.12 -19.47
CA ASN A 422 -1.13 -4.95 -18.75
C ASN A 422 -1.58 -4.91 -17.28
N GLY A 423 -2.39 -5.86 -16.80
CA GLY A 423 -2.94 -5.87 -15.44
C GLY A 423 -4.13 -4.93 -15.22
N ILE A 424 -4.79 -4.47 -16.30
CA ILE A 424 -6.03 -3.69 -16.24
C ILE A 424 -7.24 -4.65 -16.26
N ILE A 425 -8.22 -4.45 -15.37
CA ILE A 425 -9.39 -5.34 -15.29
C ILE A 425 -10.17 -5.36 -16.61
N ASN A 426 -10.20 -6.54 -17.25
CA ASN A 426 -10.72 -6.74 -18.61
C ASN A 426 -12.15 -7.32 -18.66
N VAL A 427 -12.63 -7.96 -17.60
CA VAL A 427 -14.03 -8.39 -17.47
C VAL A 427 -14.99 -7.21 -17.21
N CYS A 428 -16.31 -7.44 -17.28
CA CYS A 428 -17.35 -6.45 -16.96
C CYS A 428 -17.22 -5.10 -17.71
N GLN A 429 -17.04 -5.12 -19.03
CA GLN A 429 -16.98 -3.91 -19.87
C GLN A 429 -18.38 -3.54 -20.41
N VAL A 430 -19.28 -3.08 -19.55
CA VAL A 430 -20.67 -2.73 -19.91
C VAL A 430 -21.01 -1.26 -19.61
N GLY A 431 -22.15 -0.78 -20.10
CA GLY A 431 -22.59 0.61 -19.88
C GLY A 431 -23.32 0.79 -18.54
N SER A 432 -24.38 0.03 -18.34
CA SER A 432 -25.33 0.13 -17.22
C SER A 432 -25.87 -1.24 -16.79
N GLY A 433 -26.60 -1.28 -15.67
CA GLY A 433 -27.08 -2.52 -15.05
C GLY A 433 -26.01 -3.26 -14.22
N ASP A 434 -26.41 -4.40 -13.65
CA ASP A 434 -25.71 -5.03 -12.52
C ASP A 434 -24.21 -5.29 -12.74
N LEU A 435 -23.86 -5.85 -13.90
CA LEU A 435 -22.49 -6.17 -14.30
C LEU A 435 -21.55 -4.94 -14.27
N ALA A 436 -22.10 -3.73 -14.39
CA ALA A 436 -21.32 -2.50 -14.46
C ALA A 436 -20.68 -2.11 -13.13
N GLY A 437 -21.32 -2.43 -11.99
CA GLY A 437 -20.82 -2.03 -10.67
C GLY A 437 -19.75 -2.94 -10.08
N PHE A 438 -19.63 -4.18 -10.56
CA PHE A 438 -18.88 -5.24 -9.89
C PHE A 438 -17.39 -4.96 -9.65
N LYS A 439 -16.75 -4.12 -10.48
CA LYS A 439 -15.35 -3.69 -10.27
C LYS A 439 -15.16 -2.82 -9.03
N GLY A 440 -16.16 -2.01 -8.69
CA GLY A 440 -16.12 -1.13 -7.52
C GLY A 440 -16.13 -1.90 -6.20
N ILE A 441 -16.87 -3.02 -6.16
CA ILE A 441 -16.93 -3.95 -5.01
C ILE A 441 -15.55 -4.58 -4.77
N LEU A 442 -14.90 -5.07 -5.85
CA LEU A 442 -13.57 -5.67 -5.74
C LEU A 442 -12.56 -4.69 -5.13
N MET A 443 -12.50 -3.45 -5.64
CA MET A 443 -11.50 -2.47 -5.21
C MET A 443 -11.58 -2.15 -3.70
N ARG A 444 -12.78 -2.11 -3.12
CA ARG A 444 -12.98 -1.94 -1.67
C ARG A 444 -12.33 -3.05 -0.84
N TYR A 445 -12.56 -4.30 -1.22
CA TYR A 445 -12.00 -5.42 -0.48
C TYR A 445 -10.52 -5.67 -0.79
N VAL A 446 -10.01 -5.20 -1.95
CA VAL A 446 -8.56 -5.13 -2.20
C VAL A 446 -7.89 -4.05 -1.32
N ARG A 447 -8.48 -2.86 -1.11
CA ARG A 447 -7.99 -1.89 -0.10
C ARG A 447 -7.85 -2.56 1.25
N LYS A 448 -8.89 -3.28 1.69
CA LYS A 448 -8.89 -3.96 2.99
C LYS A 448 -7.82 -5.06 3.09
N TYR A 449 -7.67 -5.89 2.06
CA TYR A 449 -6.61 -6.90 1.97
C TYR A 449 -5.20 -6.28 2.02
N ILE A 450 -4.96 -5.17 1.30
CA ILE A 450 -3.68 -4.44 1.33
C ILE A 450 -3.39 -3.86 2.71
N VAL A 451 -4.37 -3.16 3.30
CA VAL A 451 -4.22 -2.44 4.57
C VAL A 451 -4.11 -3.39 5.77
N ASP A 452 -4.88 -4.46 5.82
CA ASP A 452 -4.90 -5.37 6.97
C ASP A 452 -3.80 -6.44 6.90
N LEU A 453 -3.43 -6.92 5.70
CA LEU A 453 -2.47 -8.02 5.52
C LEU A 453 -1.11 -7.57 4.96
N GLN A 454 -0.83 -6.26 5.00
CA GLN A 454 0.47 -5.64 4.65
C GLN A 454 0.91 -5.86 3.19
N LYS A 455 -0.03 -5.90 2.25
CA LYS A 455 0.21 -6.31 0.86
C LYS A 455 0.57 -5.14 -0.06
N THR A 456 1.71 -4.51 0.22
CA THR A 456 2.21 -3.33 -0.52
C THR A 456 2.36 -3.58 -2.03
N GLU A 457 2.66 -4.82 -2.43
CA GLU A 457 2.92 -5.25 -3.81
C GLU A 457 1.70 -5.13 -4.76
N TYR A 458 0.52 -4.82 -4.22
CA TYR A 458 -0.71 -4.55 -4.98
C TYR A 458 -1.11 -3.06 -5.02
N VAL A 459 -0.43 -2.17 -4.29
CA VAL A 459 -0.73 -0.72 -4.29
C VAL A 459 -0.62 -0.15 -5.72
N GLY A 460 0.51 -0.39 -6.39
CA GLY A 460 0.71 0.02 -7.78
C GLY A 460 -0.29 -0.58 -8.77
N TRP A 461 -0.84 -1.77 -8.51
CA TRP A 461 -1.87 -2.39 -9.36
C TRP A 461 -3.23 -1.67 -9.23
N MET A 462 -3.63 -1.29 -8.01
CA MET A 462 -4.84 -0.48 -7.81
C MET A 462 -4.69 0.91 -8.43
N GLN A 463 -3.57 1.59 -8.18
CA GLN A 463 -3.25 2.89 -8.77
C GLN A 463 -3.29 2.86 -10.30
N LYS A 464 -2.68 1.83 -10.92
CA LYS A 464 -2.67 1.65 -12.37
C LYS A 464 -4.09 1.50 -12.94
N ASN A 465 -4.97 0.75 -12.27
CA ASN A 465 -6.36 0.58 -12.71
C ASN A 465 -7.16 1.89 -12.58
N ALA A 466 -7.05 2.59 -11.44
CA ALA A 466 -7.71 3.88 -11.24
C ALA A 466 -7.23 4.95 -12.23
N PHE A 467 -5.93 4.99 -12.53
CA PHE A 467 -5.34 5.92 -13.50
C PHE A 467 -5.67 5.55 -14.95
N HIS A 468 -5.81 4.27 -15.27
CA HIS A 468 -6.31 3.84 -16.60
C HIS A 468 -7.76 4.28 -16.81
N ALA A 469 -8.62 4.07 -15.81
CA ALA A 469 -10.00 4.55 -15.84
C ALA A 469 -10.06 6.08 -16.06
N TYR A 470 -9.26 6.85 -15.30
CA TYR A 470 -9.12 8.30 -15.50
C TYR A 470 -8.72 8.69 -16.93
N ASN A 471 -7.76 7.98 -17.54
CA ASN A 471 -7.34 8.26 -18.93
C ASN A 471 -8.43 7.96 -19.98
N ASN A 472 -9.51 7.26 -19.60
CA ASN A 472 -10.67 6.97 -20.43
C ASN A 472 -11.94 7.76 -20.00
N CYS A 473 -11.82 8.83 -19.21
CA CYS A 473 -12.93 9.72 -18.88
C CYS A 473 -13.45 10.54 -20.09
N ASN A 474 -14.63 11.13 -19.99
CA ASN A 474 -15.21 12.05 -20.97
C ASN A 474 -14.96 13.53 -20.59
N SER A 475 -15.41 14.49 -21.40
CA SER A 475 -15.19 15.93 -21.15
C SER A 475 -15.84 16.46 -19.86
N ALA A 476 -16.79 15.73 -19.28
CA ALA A 476 -17.41 16.01 -17.99
C ALA A 476 -16.74 15.27 -16.80
N GLY A 477 -15.60 14.61 -17.02
CA GLY A 477 -14.88 13.82 -16.01
C GLY A 477 -15.55 12.49 -15.65
N ILE A 478 -16.61 12.09 -16.36
CA ILE A 478 -17.31 10.82 -16.14
C ILE A 478 -16.51 9.70 -16.81
N THR A 479 -16.34 8.58 -16.13
CA THR A 479 -15.80 7.34 -16.71
C THR A 479 -16.87 6.25 -16.65
N SER A 480 -17.02 5.44 -17.70
CA SER A 480 -17.89 4.25 -17.66
C SER A 480 -17.26 3.09 -16.88
N SER A 481 -18.00 2.01 -16.60
CA SER A 481 -17.40 0.79 -16.01
C SER A 481 -16.45 0.05 -16.97
N ALA A 482 -16.61 0.29 -18.27
CA ALA A 482 -15.75 -0.25 -19.32
C ALA A 482 -14.42 0.52 -19.38
N TRP A 483 -13.58 0.37 -18.35
CA TRP A 483 -12.31 1.09 -18.22
C TRP A 483 -11.36 0.93 -19.42
N LEU A 484 -11.47 -0.16 -20.19
CA LEU A 484 -10.72 -0.38 -21.46
C LEU A 484 -11.36 0.33 -22.67
N THR A 485 -12.29 1.26 -22.48
CA THR A 485 -13.03 1.97 -23.54
C THR A 485 -13.14 3.45 -23.20
N LYS A 486 -12.80 4.33 -24.15
CA LYS A 486 -12.93 5.78 -23.98
C LYS A 486 -14.39 6.15 -23.80
N THR A 487 -14.71 6.77 -22.67
CA THR A 487 -16.08 7.14 -22.32
C THR A 487 -16.61 8.19 -23.31
N PRO A 488 -17.73 7.92 -24.01
CA PRO A 488 -18.27 8.82 -25.02
C PRO A 488 -19.09 9.95 -24.40
N GLU A 489 -19.08 11.12 -25.04
CA GLU A 489 -19.75 12.33 -24.50
C GLU A 489 -21.28 12.20 -24.42
N ASN A 490 -21.89 11.31 -25.21
CA ASN A 490 -23.33 11.03 -25.17
C ASN A 490 -23.74 9.98 -24.12
N LEU A 491 -22.79 9.43 -23.36
CA LEU A 491 -22.99 8.38 -22.34
C LEU A 491 -23.70 7.12 -22.87
N ILE A 492 -23.44 6.76 -24.14
CA ILE A 492 -23.88 5.51 -24.76
C ILE A 492 -22.66 4.76 -25.30
N LEU A 493 -22.26 3.66 -24.66
CA LEU A 493 -21.17 2.82 -25.18
C LEU A 493 -21.52 2.21 -26.54
N LYS A 494 -20.54 2.14 -27.43
CA LYS A 494 -20.62 1.32 -28.65
C LYS A 494 -20.21 -0.11 -28.30
N ASN A 495 -20.79 -1.09 -28.99
CA ASN A 495 -20.44 -2.52 -28.88
C ASN A 495 -20.57 -3.14 -27.48
N CYS A 496 -21.38 -2.56 -26.57
CA CYS A 496 -21.78 -3.25 -25.35
C CYS A 496 -22.78 -4.38 -25.68
N SER A 497 -22.86 -5.42 -24.85
CA SER A 497 -23.79 -6.54 -25.06
C SER A 497 -25.24 -6.15 -24.81
N GLU A 498 -25.50 -5.52 -23.67
CA GLU A 498 -26.82 -5.02 -23.23
C GLU A 498 -26.61 -3.78 -22.36
N ASN A 499 -27.63 -2.91 -22.27
CA ASN A 499 -27.62 -1.73 -21.42
C ASN A 499 -26.38 -0.82 -21.66
N CYS A 500 -26.34 -0.16 -22.82
CA CYS A 500 -25.20 0.69 -23.19
C CYS A 500 -25.31 2.15 -22.70
N ASN A 501 -26.49 2.59 -22.24
CA ASN A 501 -26.79 3.98 -21.90
C ASN A 501 -26.76 4.19 -20.38
N PHE A 502 -25.91 5.11 -19.92
CA PHE A 502 -25.70 5.44 -18.50
C PHE A 502 -25.95 6.93 -18.20
N GLU A 503 -26.76 7.62 -19.02
CA GLU A 503 -27.17 9.02 -18.81
C GLU A 503 -27.81 9.26 -17.43
N ASN A 504 -28.58 8.29 -16.93
CA ASN A 504 -29.17 8.30 -15.58
C ASN A 504 -28.84 7.04 -14.76
N ASP A 505 -27.93 6.19 -15.22
CA ASP A 505 -27.36 5.09 -14.42
C ASP A 505 -26.00 5.53 -13.83
N PRO A 506 -25.95 5.88 -12.54
CA PRO A 506 -24.72 6.27 -11.84
C PRO A 506 -23.82 5.08 -11.44
N PHE A 507 -24.33 3.84 -11.47
CA PHE A 507 -23.73 2.73 -10.73
C PHE A 507 -22.44 2.23 -11.39
N GLY A 508 -22.50 1.92 -12.69
CA GLY A 508 -21.31 1.60 -13.49
C GLY A 508 -20.21 2.67 -13.42
N PRO A 509 -20.54 3.95 -13.63
CA PRO A 509 -19.61 5.06 -13.44
C PRO A 509 -19.02 5.22 -12.04
N SER A 510 -19.70 4.75 -10.98
CA SER A 510 -19.17 4.83 -9.62
C SER A 510 -17.94 3.94 -9.41
N THR A 511 -17.72 2.93 -10.26
CA THR A 511 -16.57 2.01 -10.14
C THR A 511 -15.22 2.68 -10.29
N ALA A 512 -15.09 3.69 -11.17
CA ALA A 512 -13.86 4.45 -11.30
C ALA A 512 -13.57 5.31 -10.05
N VAL A 513 -14.63 5.82 -9.41
CA VAL A 513 -14.54 6.54 -8.13
C VAL A 513 -14.12 5.58 -7.01
N SER A 514 -14.73 4.38 -6.95
CA SER A 514 -14.31 3.32 -6.01
C SER A 514 -12.84 2.98 -6.17
N ALA A 515 -12.39 2.70 -7.40
CA ALA A 515 -10.99 2.40 -7.69
C ALA A 515 -10.05 3.52 -7.20
N ALA A 516 -10.43 4.78 -7.42
CA ALA A 516 -9.60 5.92 -7.03
C ALA A 516 -9.56 6.19 -5.51
N PHE A 517 -10.66 6.03 -4.79
CA PHE A 517 -10.65 6.23 -3.33
C PHE A 517 -10.11 5.01 -2.57
N ASN A 518 -10.30 3.80 -3.09
CA ASN A 518 -9.74 2.59 -2.49
C ASN A 518 -8.25 2.36 -2.83
N ALA A 519 -7.73 2.89 -3.95
CA ALA A 519 -6.30 2.89 -4.23
C ALA A 519 -5.54 3.82 -3.25
N PRO A 520 -4.54 3.33 -2.50
CA PRO A 520 -3.68 4.17 -1.67
C PRO A 520 -2.86 5.17 -2.52
N ILE A 521 -2.60 6.37 -2.01
CA ILE A 521 -1.79 7.37 -2.74
C ILE A 521 -0.29 7.04 -2.66
N TYR A 522 0.20 6.59 -1.50
CA TYR A 522 1.59 6.23 -1.28
C TYR A 522 1.69 4.86 -0.60
N GLU A 523 2.73 4.09 -0.95
CA GLU A 523 2.95 2.72 -0.46
C GLU A 523 3.40 2.69 1.01
N ASN A 524 4.20 3.68 1.42
CA ASN A 524 4.68 3.88 2.80
C ASN A 524 3.60 4.33 3.81
N LEU A 525 2.31 4.35 3.41
CA LEU A 525 1.18 4.48 4.33
C LEU A 525 0.55 3.14 4.70
N ILE A 526 0.93 2.05 4.02
CA ILE A 526 0.48 0.69 4.35
C ILE A 526 1.24 0.14 5.55
N VAL A 527 2.57 0.28 5.56
CA VAL A 527 3.45 0.04 6.72
C VAL A 527 4.14 1.36 7.06
N LYS A 528 4.09 1.75 8.34
CA LYS A 528 4.63 3.02 8.85
C LYS A 528 5.72 2.71 9.86
N ASP A 529 6.87 3.38 9.79
CA ASP A 529 7.84 3.36 10.87
C ASP A 529 7.24 4.04 12.12
N ALA A 530 7.42 3.44 13.30
CA ALA A 530 6.99 3.99 14.57
C ALA A 530 7.76 5.26 14.99
N TYR A 531 9.01 5.40 14.57
CA TYR A 531 9.95 6.42 15.05
C TYR A 531 10.02 7.66 14.13
N SER A 532 9.64 7.50 12.86
CA SER A 532 9.37 8.60 11.92
C SER A 532 8.13 9.41 12.31
N ASN A 533 8.09 10.69 11.90
CA ASN A 533 6.92 11.54 12.11
C ASN A 533 5.74 11.07 11.23
N VAL A 534 4.66 10.63 11.87
CA VAL A 534 3.41 10.21 11.22
C VAL A 534 2.39 11.34 11.35
N GLU A 535 2.03 11.96 10.22
CA GLU A 535 0.97 12.97 10.17
C GLU A 535 -0.40 12.33 10.45
N ALA A 536 -1.26 13.02 11.18
CA ALA A 536 -2.46 12.46 11.77
C ALA A 536 -3.58 12.19 10.75
N GLU A 537 -3.57 12.86 9.60
CA GLU A 537 -4.48 12.56 8.49
C GLU A 537 -4.16 11.22 7.78
N ASN A 538 -2.99 10.63 8.00
CA ASN A 538 -2.57 9.37 7.39
C ASN A 538 -3.08 8.11 8.13
N PHE A 539 -4.30 8.18 8.68
CA PHE A 539 -4.99 7.04 9.28
C PHE A 539 -5.44 6.03 8.22
N ASN A 540 -5.66 4.78 8.63
CA ASN A 540 -6.24 3.73 7.79
C ASN A 540 -7.76 3.61 7.99
N TYR A 541 -8.23 3.88 9.21
CA TYR A 541 -9.63 3.85 9.63
C TYR A 541 -9.91 4.94 10.68
N LEU A 542 -11.16 5.43 10.76
CA LEU A 542 -11.58 6.49 11.68
C LEU A 542 -13.02 6.34 12.18
N LYS A 543 -13.34 7.05 13.26
CA LYS A 543 -14.71 7.23 13.77
C LYS A 543 -14.98 8.67 14.20
N GLY A 544 -15.84 9.37 13.47
CA GLY A 544 -16.38 10.68 13.81
C GLY A 544 -15.36 11.83 13.80
N VAL A 545 -14.19 11.61 13.21
CA VAL A 545 -13.09 12.58 13.06
C VAL A 545 -13.18 13.22 11.67
N TYR A 546 -12.72 14.45 11.50
CA TYR A 546 -12.57 15.06 10.17
C TYR A 546 -11.11 15.42 9.91
N THR A 547 -10.69 15.34 8.65
CA THR A 547 -9.47 16.00 8.18
C THR A 547 -9.82 17.43 7.76
N GLN A 548 -8.99 18.40 8.13
CA GLN A 548 -9.20 19.82 7.81
C GLN A 548 -7.86 20.48 7.49
N THR A 549 -7.88 21.64 6.82
CA THR A 549 -6.66 22.42 6.55
C THR A 549 -5.95 22.81 7.84
N GLY A 550 -4.62 22.67 7.83
CA GLY A 550 -3.78 22.96 8.98
C GLY A 550 -3.79 24.43 9.39
N THR A 551 -3.66 24.66 10.69
CA THR A 551 -3.77 25.99 11.32
C THR A 551 -2.52 26.39 12.11
N GLY A 552 -1.62 25.45 12.38
CA GLY A 552 -0.41 25.60 13.16
C GLY A 552 0.88 25.57 12.33
N GLY A 553 0.83 25.86 11.02
CA GLY A 553 1.97 25.77 10.10
C GLY A 553 2.10 24.42 9.35
N ASN A 554 1.18 23.51 9.62
CA ASN A 554 0.96 22.21 8.99
C ASN A 554 0.03 22.30 7.76
N ASN A 555 0.01 21.27 6.90
CA ASN A 555 -0.84 21.22 5.70
C ASN A 555 -2.29 20.82 6.02
N PHE A 556 -2.46 19.74 6.78
CA PHE A 556 -3.73 19.27 7.31
C PHE A 556 -3.60 18.94 8.81
N GLU A 557 -4.72 18.76 9.48
CA GLU A 557 -4.84 18.34 10.88
C GLU A 557 -6.13 17.52 11.04
N ILE A 558 -6.20 16.67 12.06
CA ILE A 558 -7.47 16.00 12.42
C ILE A 558 -8.24 16.80 13.49
N GLY A 559 -9.54 16.98 13.22
CA GLY A 559 -10.49 17.75 14.02
C GLY A 559 -11.83 17.03 14.20
N ASN A 560 -12.88 17.76 14.60
CA ASN A 560 -14.21 17.22 14.94
C ASN A 560 -14.23 16.15 16.06
N ILE A 561 -13.09 15.99 16.77
CA ILE A 561 -12.88 15.01 17.83
C ILE A 561 -13.96 15.16 18.92
N LYS A 562 -14.58 14.04 19.27
CA LYS A 562 -15.63 13.86 20.28
C LYS A 562 -15.25 12.75 21.26
N ASP A 563 -16.02 12.64 22.35
CA ASP A 563 -15.96 11.46 23.22
C ASP A 563 -16.37 10.19 22.44
N GLY A 564 -15.52 9.17 22.44
CA GLY A 564 -15.75 7.91 21.72
C GLY A 564 -15.40 7.95 20.21
N SER A 565 -14.80 9.04 19.73
CA SER A 565 -14.12 9.07 18.42
C SER A 565 -12.78 8.31 18.49
N TYR A 566 -12.29 7.88 17.33
CA TYR A 566 -10.91 7.36 17.20
C TYR A 566 -10.33 7.57 15.79
N VAL A 567 -9.01 7.44 15.69
CA VAL A 567 -8.27 7.14 14.45
C VAL A 567 -7.39 5.91 14.68
N ALA A 568 -7.16 5.14 13.61
CA ALA A 568 -6.38 3.91 13.64
C ALA A 568 -5.30 3.93 12.55
N TYR A 569 -4.08 3.58 12.95
CA TYR A 569 -2.92 3.44 12.08
C TYR A 569 -2.53 1.96 12.12
N ASN A 570 -2.88 1.25 11.06
CA ASN A 570 -2.50 -0.16 10.92
C ASN A 570 -1.02 -0.25 10.53
N ASN A 571 -0.39 -1.36 10.92
CA ASN A 571 0.98 -1.74 10.62
C ASN A 571 2.00 -0.62 10.93
N VAL A 572 1.93 -0.10 12.14
CA VAL A 572 3.01 0.68 12.74
C VAL A 572 4.11 -0.32 13.15
N ASN A 573 5.24 -0.24 12.48
CA ASN A 573 6.40 -1.10 12.68
C ASN A 573 7.34 -0.47 13.72
N PHE A 574 7.41 -1.10 14.88
CA PHE A 574 8.38 -0.75 15.93
C PHE A 574 9.71 -1.52 15.77
N ALA A 575 9.78 -2.45 14.80
CA ALA A 575 10.87 -3.42 14.66
C ALA A 575 11.17 -4.12 16.00
N ASN A 576 12.43 -4.50 16.24
CA ASN A 576 12.89 -5.03 17.52
C ASN A 576 13.21 -3.90 18.54
N HIS A 577 13.01 -2.63 18.18
CA HIS A 577 13.29 -1.49 19.04
C HIS A 577 12.16 -1.30 20.04
N LEU A 578 12.50 -1.04 21.31
CA LEU A 578 11.50 -0.97 22.37
C LEU A 578 11.00 0.46 22.59
N ALA A 579 9.82 0.80 22.07
CA ALA A 579 9.21 2.09 22.34
C ALA A 579 8.73 2.17 23.79
N SER A 580 9.19 3.19 24.52
CA SER A 580 8.89 3.43 25.93
C SER A 580 8.23 4.80 26.19
N ALA A 581 8.19 5.67 25.18
CA ALA A 581 7.38 6.88 25.18
C ALA A 581 6.84 7.19 23.78
N ILE A 582 5.98 8.21 23.70
CA ILE A 582 5.47 8.79 22.45
C ILE A 582 5.50 10.33 22.57
N THR A 583 5.69 11.02 21.45
CA THR A 583 5.35 12.45 21.33
C THR A 583 4.15 12.62 20.39
N ILE A 584 3.24 13.55 20.73
CA ILE A 584 2.13 13.94 19.85
C ILE A 584 2.04 15.48 19.80
N ARG A 585 1.89 16.05 18.61
CA ARG A 585 1.56 17.46 18.41
C ARG A 585 0.04 17.65 18.46
N LEU A 586 -0.42 18.40 19.46
CA LEU A 586 -1.83 18.58 19.81
C LEU A 586 -2.18 20.07 19.92
N SER A 587 -3.41 20.43 19.54
CA SER A 587 -3.95 21.74 19.92
C SER A 587 -4.47 21.71 21.35
N LYS A 588 -4.55 22.86 22.01
CA LYS A 588 -5.20 22.96 23.33
C LYS A 588 -6.64 22.44 23.31
N ALA A 589 -7.08 21.83 24.41
CA ALA A 589 -8.41 21.27 24.56
C ALA A 589 -9.42 22.27 25.15
N SER A 590 -10.63 22.26 24.59
CA SER A 590 -11.74 23.11 25.03
C SER A 590 -12.28 22.72 26.42
N VAL A 591 -12.18 21.44 26.80
CA VAL A 591 -12.53 20.88 28.12
C VAL A 591 -11.50 19.85 28.57
N LYS A 592 -11.72 19.18 29.71
CA LYS A 592 -10.90 18.02 30.09
C LYS A 592 -11.08 16.92 29.04
N SER A 593 -9.99 16.50 28.41
CA SER A 593 -9.97 15.44 27.41
C SER A 593 -8.69 14.63 27.53
N VAL A 594 -8.76 13.35 27.17
CA VAL A 594 -7.62 12.44 27.13
C VAL A 594 -7.60 11.62 25.85
N ILE A 595 -6.42 11.14 25.47
CA ILE A 595 -6.19 10.21 24.37
C ILE A 595 -5.73 8.90 24.99
N GLU A 596 -6.53 7.84 24.84
CA GLU A 596 -6.11 6.47 25.14
C GLU A 596 -5.38 5.91 23.92
N ILE A 597 -4.15 5.44 24.11
CA ILE A 597 -3.35 4.77 23.08
C ILE A 597 -3.55 3.27 23.27
N ARG A 598 -4.15 2.61 22.28
CA ARG A 598 -4.54 1.19 22.34
C ARG A 598 -3.95 0.39 21.19
N LEU A 599 -3.70 -0.89 21.43
CA LEU A 599 -3.20 -1.83 20.42
C LEU A 599 -4.29 -2.77 19.91
N GLY A 600 -4.19 -3.16 18.63
CA GLY A 600 -5.05 -4.13 17.96
C GLY A 600 -6.46 -3.62 17.60
N SER A 601 -7.14 -2.91 18.50
CA SER A 601 -8.46 -2.33 18.26
C SER A 601 -8.77 -1.14 19.18
N ALA A 602 -9.84 -0.39 18.87
CA ALA A 602 -10.35 0.70 19.73
C ALA A 602 -10.83 0.24 21.12
N THR A 603 -10.90 -1.07 21.37
CA THR A 603 -11.22 -1.69 22.67
C THR A 603 -10.09 -2.58 23.21
N GLY A 604 -8.96 -2.69 22.50
CA GLY A 604 -7.81 -3.49 22.90
C GLY A 604 -6.97 -2.82 23.99
N ASP A 605 -5.87 -3.47 24.38
CA ASP A 605 -5.08 -3.08 25.53
C ASP A 605 -4.50 -1.67 25.42
N SER A 606 -4.57 -0.93 26.53
CA SER A 606 -4.18 0.48 26.59
C SER A 606 -2.73 0.62 27.03
N ILE A 607 -1.85 0.96 26.09
CA ILE A 607 -0.42 1.16 26.36
C ILE A 607 -0.11 2.56 26.93
N GLY A 608 -1.03 3.53 26.86
CA GLY A 608 -0.83 4.82 27.51
C GLY A 608 -2.06 5.73 27.46
N THR A 609 -2.06 6.78 28.29
CA THR A 609 -3.13 7.79 28.31
C THR A 609 -2.54 9.19 28.40
N ILE A 610 -2.68 9.99 27.34
CA ILE A 610 -2.25 11.39 27.30
C ILE A 610 -3.36 12.29 27.82
N THR A 611 -3.05 13.20 28.75
CA THR A 611 -3.94 14.32 29.08
C THR A 611 -3.68 15.49 28.15
N VAL A 612 -4.70 15.95 27.43
CA VAL A 612 -4.53 17.05 26.47
C VAL A 612 -4.40 18.40 27.21
N PRO A 613 -3.38 19.23 26.92
CA PRO A 613 -3.20 20.53 27.54
C PRO A 613 -4.41 21.45 27.35
N ARG A 614 -4.69 22.31 28.34
CA ARG A 614 -5.77 23.32 28.29
C ARG A 614 -5.27 24.76 28.40
N GLU A 615 -4.06 24.93 28.91
CA GLU A 615 -3.38 26.21 29.14
C GLU A 615 -2.08 26.24 28.31
N GLY A 616 -1.53 27.43 28.04
CA GLY A 616 -0.34 27.62 27.20
C GLY A 616 -0.66 27.94 25.74
N ASP A 617 0.29 27.68 24.85
CA ASP A 617 0.17 27.96 23.41
C ASP A 617 -0.92 27.13 22.73
N ASP A 618 -1.42 27.59 21.57
CA ASP A 618 -2.53 26.92 20.86
C ASP A 618 -2.17 25.52 20.35
N TRP A 619 -0.88 25.30 20.03
CA TRP A 619 -0.29 24.04 19.58
C TRP A 619 0.92 23.69 20.45
N GLN A 620 0.97 22.45 20.94
CA GLN A 620 1.99 21.96 21.88
C GLN A 620 2.42 20.55 21.50
N ILE A 621 3.67 20.19 21.78
CA ILE A 621 4.15 18.80 21.71
C ILE A 621 4.06 18.20 23.11
N VAL A 622 3.34 17.09 23.25
CA VAL A 622 3.15 16.38 24.52
C VAL A 622 3.88 15.06 24.46
N THR A 623 4.80 14.83 25.41
CA THR A 623 5.51 13.56 25.56
C THR A 623 4.90 12.74 26.70
N GLN A 624 4.68 11.44 26.49
CA GLN A 624 4.06 10.54 27.48
C GLN A 624 4.73 9.17 27.43
N SER A 625 5.12 8.65 28.60
CA SER A 625 5.60 7.26 28.74
C SER A 625 4.47 6.27 28.46
N ILE A 626 4.81 5.15 27.81
CA ILE A 626 3.89 4.06 27.46
C ILE A 626 4.36 2.73 28.09
N VAL A 627 3.48 1.72 28.07
CA VAL A 627 3.86 0.32 28.23
C VAL A 627 4.84 -0.05 27.10
N PRO A 628 5.99 -0.67 27.41
CA PRO A 628 6.99 -1.02 26.41
C PRO A 628 6.39 -1.81 25.23
N THR A 629 6.60 -1.33 24.01
CA THR A 629 5.96 -1.85 22.79
C THR A 629 7.02 -2.09 21.71
N SER A 630 6.97 -3.24 21.04
CA SER A 630 7.81 -3.58 19.87
C SER A 630 7.00 -4.38 18.84
N GLY A 631 7.64 -4.77 17.72
CA GLY A 631 7.02 -5.54 16.64
C GLY A 631 6.08 -4.75 15.73
N MET A 632 5.26 -5.47 14.97
CA MET A 632 4.27 -4.88 14.06
C MET A 632 2.91 -4.72 14.76
N GLN A 633 2.39 -3.50 14.83
CA GLN A 633 1.22 -3.17 15.66
C GLN A 633 0.16 -2.38 14.90
N ASN A 634 -1.11 -2.55 15.27
CA ASN A 634 -2.19 -1.64 14.87
C ASN A 634 -2.48 -0.67 16.02
N VAL A 635 -2.15 0.61 15.85
CA VAL A 635 -2.22 1.64 16.89
C VAL A 635 -3.51 2.45 16.75
N TYR A 636 -4.31 2.47 17.81
CA TYR A 636 -5.56 3.22 17.92
C TYR A 636 -5.42 4.36 18.92
N PHE A 637 -5.75 5.58 18.50
CA PHE A 637 -5.90 6.71 19.41
C PHE A 637 -7.40 6.93 19.65
N VAL A 638 -7.87 6.56 20.84
CA VAL A 638 -9.27 6.64 21.24
C VAL A 638 -9.48 7.87 22.11
N PHE A 639 -10.33 8.77 21.64
CA PHE A 639 -10.50 10.09 22.23
C PHE A 639 -11.63 10.09 23.27
N LYS A 640 -11.36 10.67 24.44
CA LYS A 640 -12.32 10.79 25.55
C LYS A 640 -12.48 12.25 25.98
N GLY A 641 -13.68 12.62 26.44
CA GLY A 641 -13.96 13.97 26.91
C GLY A 641 -15.32 14.11 27.59
N VAL A 642 -15.98 15.24 27.35
CA VAL A 642 -17.35 15.48 27.84
C VAL A 642 -18.33 14.94 26.80
N ALA A 643 -19.17 13.99 27.20
CA ALA A 643 -20.18 13.39 26.33
C ALA A 643 -21.11 14.46 25.73
N GLY A 644 -21.33 14.38 24.41
CA GLY A 644 -22.13 15.37 23.66
C GLY A 644 -21.39 16.64 23.25
N GLN A 645 -20.11 16.82 23.65
CA GLN A 645 -19.29 17.94 23.19
C GLN A 645 -18.50 17.58 21.92
N ASN A 646 -18.52 18.50 20.96
CA ASN A 646 -17.76 18.44 19.70
C ASN A 646 -16.50 19.31 19.80
N ASN A 647 -15.50 19.04 18.94
CA ASN A 647 -14.25 19.81 18.87
C ASN A 647 -13.53 19.88 20.23
N LEU A 648 -13.29 18.70 20.83
CA LEU A 648 -12.57 18.59 22.09
C LEU A 648 -11.17 19.22 22.00
N PHE A 649 -10.41 18.85 20.96
CA PHE A 649 -9.09 19.36 20.59
C PHE A 649 -8.81 18.96 19.13
N ARG A 650 -7.58 19.14 18.66
CA ARG A 650 -7.09 18.73 17.33
C ARG A 650 -5.72 18.07 17.46
N MET A 651 -5.36 17.23 16.50
CA MET A 651 -4.10 16.48 16.48
C MET A 651 -3.46 16.60 15.10
N ASP A 652 -2.13 16.69 15.06
CA ASP A 652 -1.38 17.04 13.86
C ASP A 652 -0.39 15.94 13.45
N CYS A 653 0.50 15.52 14.35
CA CYS A 653 1.45 14.43 14.10
C CYS A 653 1.82 13.68 15.38
N PHE A 654 2.43 12.49 15.23
CA PHE A 654 3.04 11.75 16.33
C PHE A 654 4.28 10.96 15.88
N HIS A 655 5.13 10.59 16.84
CA HIS A 655 6.12 9.52 16.70
C HIS A 655 6.40 8.88 18.05
N PHE A 656 6.79 7.61 18.05
CA PHE A 656 7.24 6.90 19.24
C PHE A 656 8.71 7.19 19.54
N LEU A 657 9.11 6.94 20.79
CA LEU A 657 10.47 7.09 21.27
C LEU A 657 10.94 5.78 21.90
N SER A 658 12.06 5.26 21.42
CA SER A 658 12.82 4.21 22.11
C SER A 658 13.97 4.81 22.93
N ASN A 659 14.37 4.09 23.98
CA ASN A 659 15.62 4.32 24.70
C ASN A 659 16.52 3.07 24.68
N ASP A 660 16.04 1.97 24.11
CA ASP A 660 16.62 0.62 24.20
C ASP A 660 16.52 -0.06 22.83
N HIS A 661 17.65 -0.14 22.14
CA HIS A 661 17.80 -0.91 20.91
C HIS A 661 18.41 -2.28 21.24
N VAL A 662 17.83 -3.35 20.70
CA VAL A 662 18.51 -4.64 20.62
C VAL A 662 19.22 -4.71 19.28
N PHE A 663 20.52 -4.95 19.31
CA PHE A 663 21.33 -5.20 18.12
C PHE A 663 21.64 -6.68 18.03
N PRO A 664 21.74 -7.27 16.82
CA PRO A 664 22.05 -8.68 16.65
C PRO A 664 23.38 -9.07 17.30
N ASP A 665 23.55 -10.35 17.59
CA ASP A 665 24.67 -10.83 18.39
C ASP A 665 25.19 -12.20 17.90
N ILE A 666 25.78 -13.00 18.80
CA ILE A 666 26.21 -14.37 18.53
C ILE A 666 25.04 -15.35 18.35
N THR A 667 23.89 -15.12 19.01
CA THR A 667 22.74 -16.03 18.96
C THR A 667 22.01 -16.01 17.61
N ASP A 668 22.09 -14.90 16.88
CA ASP A 668 21.60 -14.75 15.50
C ASP A 668 22.36 -15.61 14.46
N ASN A 669 23.45 -16.30 14.83
CA ASN A 669 24.33 -16.97 13.88
C ASN A 669 23.87 -18.33 13.32
N GLY A 670 22.58 -18.66 13.48
CA GLY A 670 21.98 -19.91 12.99
C GLY A 670 22.30 -21.14 13.86
N GLY A 671 22.69 -20.93 15.12
CA GLY A 671 22.86 -22.00 16.10
C GLY A 671 21.57 -22.66 16.58
N ILE A 672 21.71 -23.62 17.49
CA ILE A 672 20.59 -24.42 18.01
C ILE A 672 20.38 -24.11 19.49
N LEU A 673 19.20 -23.61 19.84
CA LEU A 673 18.76 -23.41 21.22
C LEU A 673 18.02 -24.67 21.74
N THR A 674 18.26 -25.03 23.01
CA THR A 674 17.66 -26.18 23.70
C THR A 674 17.42 -25.87 25.17
N SER A 675 16.53 -26.61 25.85
CA SER A 675 16.22 -26.39 27.27
C SER A 675 16.03 -27.70 28.05
N SER A 676 16.13 -27.61 29.38
CA SER A 676 15.87 -28.73 30.31
C SER A 676 14.38 -28.99 30.58
N VAL A 677 13.52 -28.07 30.17
CA VAL A 677 12.06 -28.08 30.33
C VAL A 677 11.46 -27.68 28.98
N GLU A 678 10.55 -28.50 28.46
CA GLU A 678 9.85 -28.23 27.19
C GLU A 678 9.01 -26.94 27.31
N THR A 679 9.07 -26.10 26.27
CA THR A 679 8.24 -24.90 26.16
C THR A 679 8.02 -24.53 24.70
N ASN A 680 6.83 -24.02 24.38
CA ASN A 680 6.46 -23.53 23.04
C ASN A 680 6.92 -22.07 22.80
N SER A 681 7.85 -21.57 23.62
CA SER A 681 8.34 -20.18 23.62
C SER A 681 9.87 -20.10 23.69
N LEU A 682 10.56 -21.21 23.39
CA LEU A 682 12.01 -21.30 23.56
C LEU A 682 12.76 -20.30 22.70
N ASP A 683 12.37 -20.18 21.43
CA ASP A 683 13.02 -19.30 20.44
C ASP A 683 12.94 -17.81 20.84
N ASN A 684 11.92 -17.43 21.61
CA ASN A 684 11.78 -16.08 22.17
C ASN A 684 12.96 -15.67 23.07
N ALA A 685 13.72 -16.63 23.61
CA ALA A 685 14.88 -16.34 24.45
C ALA A 685 16.06 -15.72 23.68
N SER A 686 15.99 -15.69 22.36
CA SER A 686 16.98 -15.11 21.45
C SER A 686 16.30 -14.70 20.12
N ASP A 687 15.18 -13.97 20.18
CA ASP A 687 14.46 -13.45 19.00
C ASP A 687 14.73 -11.94 18.77
N ASN A 688 15.49 -11.31 19.68
CA ASN A 688 15.77 -9.88 19.78
C ASN A 688 14.57 -8.96 20.09
N TYR A 689 13.35 -9.48 20.30
CA TYR A 689 12.13 -8.70 20.60
C TYR A 689 11.81 -8.63 22.09
N LEU A 690 12.25 -7.59 22.79
CA LEU A 690 12.08 -7.45 24.25
C LEU A 690 10.63 -7.47 24.80
N THR A 691 9.60 -7.51 23.94
CA THR A 691 8.20 -7.70 24.35
C THR A 691 7.73 -9.16 24.33
N THR A 692 8.43 -10.08 23.66
CA THR A 692 8.20 -11.53 23.81
C THR A 692 8.82 -11.99 25.14
N ASN A 693 8.54 -13.24 25.52
CA ASN A 693 9.20 -13.89 26.66
C ASN A 693 9.36 -15.37 26.36
N VAL A 694 10.47 -15.97 26.80
CA VAL A 694 10.50 -17.41 27.06
C VAL A 694 9.88 -17.67 28.43
N THR A 695 8.98 -18.66 28.53
CA THR A 695 8.33 -19.05 29.79
C THR A 695 8.51 -20.54 30.05
N PHE A 696 8.89 -20.90 31.28
CA PHE A 696 9.00 -22.29 31.74
C PHE A 696 8.03 -22.56 32.88
N ASP A 697 7.38 -23.73 32.87
CA ASP A 697 6.55 -24.24 33.97
C ASP A 697 7.41 -24.89 35.08
N SER A 698 8.34 -24.11 35.65
CA SER A 698 9.13 -24.46 36.84
C SER A 698 9.45 -23.21 37.67
N ASP A 699 9.64 -23.38 38.99
CA ASP A 699 10.08 -22.32 39.92
C ASP A 699 11.62 -22.22 40.07
N LYS A 700 12.36 -23.26 39.64
CA LYS A 700 13.82 -23.39 39.80
C LYS A 700 14.44 -24.40 38.84
N ASP A 701 15.78 -24.49 38.87
CA ASP A 701 16.61 -25.53 38.28
C ASP A 701 16.33 -25.83 36.79
N VAL A 702 16.16 -24.77 36.01
CA VAL A 702 16.01 -24.82 34.53
C VAL A 702 17.33 -24.44 33.88
N TRP A 703 17.76 -25.15 32.84
CA TRP A 703 18.81 -24.65 31.95
C TRP A 703 18.31 -24.40 30.53
N LEU A 704 18.84 -23.35 29.90
CA LEU A 704 18.84 -23.16 28.45
C LEU A 704 20.26 -23.35 27.93
N GLN A 705 20.41 -23.89 26.73
CA GLN A 705 21.69 -24.14 26.10
C GLN A 705 21.65 -23.76 24.63
N TYR A 706 22.56 -22.86 24.23
CA TYR A 706 22.82 -22.48 22.86
C TYR A 706 24.04 -23.24 22.32
N GLN A 707 23.92 -23.84 21.13
CA GLN A 707 25.03 -24.43 20.37
C GLN A 707 25.31 -23.57 19.14
N SER A 708 26.48 -22.93 19.09
CA SER A 708 26.90 -22.12 17.95
C SER A 708 27.53 -22.97 16.83
N PRO A 709 27.28 -22.66 15.54
CA PRO A 709 27.92 -23.33 14.40
C PRO A 709 29.43 -23.04 14.30
N SER A 710 29.89 -21.92 14.85
CA SER A 710 31.31 -21.52 14.93
C SER A 710 31.77 -21.39 16.39
N PRO A 711 33.06 -21.62 16.71
CA PRO A 711 33.58 -21.39 18.06
C PRO A 711 33.59 -19.90 18.41
N VAL A 712 33.09 -19.54 19.59
CA VAL A 712 32.94 -18.15 20.05
C VAL A 712 33.87 -17.89 21.23
N ASN A 713 34.71 -16.86 21.13
CA ASN A 713 35.45 -16.35 22.29
C ASN A 713 34.59 -15.30 23.01
N LEU A 714 33.91 -15.73 24.08
CA LEU A 714 32.89 -14.94 24.76
C LEU A 714 33.50 -13.89 25.70
N GLN A 715 33.10 -12.64 25.52
CA GLN A 715 33.58 -11.46 26.25
C GLN A 715 32.54 -10.91 27.24
N ALA A 716 31.24 -11.07 26.94
CA ALA A 716 30.14 -10.65 27.80
C ALA A 716 28.84 -11.40 27.46
N TYR A 717 27.80 -11.21 28.28
CA TYR A 717 26.43 -11.60 27.98
C TYR A 717 25.44 -10.61 28.58
N ALA A 718 24.20 -10.61 28.11
CA ALA A 718 23.10 -9.88 28.73
C ALA A 718 21.86 -10.77 28.91
N VAL A 719 21.07 -10.48 29.94
CA VAL A 719 19.71 -11.02 30.10
C VAL A 719 18.75 -9.87 30.32
N PHE A 720 17.58 -9.92 29.68
CA PHE A 720 16.53 -8.91 29.80
C PHE A 720 15.35 -9.44 30.62
N GLY A 721 14.89 -8.67 31.61
CA GLY A 721 13.73 -9.03 32.44
C GLY A 721 12.44 -9.09 31.63
N GLY A 722 11.48 -9.93 32.05
CA GLY A 722 10.30 -10.20 31.23
C GLY A 722 9.44 -8.96 30.94
N SER A 723 8.75 -8.96 29.82
CA SER A 723 7.74 -7.93 29.50
C SER A 723 6.50 -8.04 30.39
N GLY A 724 6.23 -9.24 30.93
CA GLY A 724 5.05 -9.59 31.72
C GLY A 724 5.20 -9.38 33.24
N ASN A 725 5.29 -10.48 33.99
CA ASN A 725 5.07 -10.51 35.43
C ASN A 725 6.39 -10.52 36.22
N ALA A 726 6.61 -9.45 36.99
CA ALA A 726 7.86 -9.23 37.73
C ALA A 726 8.17 -10.28 38.84
N ASP A 727 7.24 -11.17 39.21
CA ASP A 727 7.49 -12.31 40.10
C ASP A 727 8.01 -13.55 39.36
N MET A 728 7.76 -13.66 38.05
CA MET A 728 8.24 -14.73 37.18
C MET A 728 9.68 -14.50 36.69
N ASP A 729 10.17 -13.25 36.67
CA ASP A 729 11.56 -12.91 36.30
C ASP A 729 12.60 -13.89 36.87
N ILE A 730 13.60 -14.29 36.07
CA ILE A 730 14.76 -15.03 36.58
C ILE A 730 15.59 -14.19 37.57
N LYS A 731 16.20 -14.84 38.56
CA LYS A 731 16.82 -14.14 39.72
C LYS A 731 18.21 -14.62 40.10
N SER A 732 18.56 -15.86 39.81
CA SER A 732 19.90 -16.39 40.12
C SER A 732 20.27 -17.50 39.16
N TRP A 733 21.40 -17.38 38.50
CA TRP A 733 21.84 -18.28 37.43
C TRP A 733 23.36 -18.40 37.37
N LYS A 734 23.85 -19.41 36.66
CA LYS A 734 25.23 -19.47 36.17
C LYS A 734 25.24 -19.39 34.66
N LEU A 735 26.24 -18.72 34.10
CA LEU A 735 26.65 -18.93 32.73
C LEU A 735 27.75 -19.99 32.71
N GLN A 736 27.56 -21.03 31.89
CA GLN A 736 28.52 -22.11 31.71
C GLN A 736 28.86 -22.24 30.21
N ALA A 737 30.06 -22.74 29.90
CA ALA A 737 30.48 -23.01 28.52
C ALA A 737 31.16 -24.37 28.36
N SER A 738 31.17 -24.88 27.13
CA SER A 738 31.71 -26.20 26.78
C SER A 738 32.14 -26.27 25.31
N SER A 739 33.14 -27.13 25.03
CA SER A 739 33.62 -27.43 23.68
C SER A 739 33.03 -28.73 23.11
N ASP A 740 32.47 -29.60 23.97
CA ASP A 740 32.01 -30.96 23.66
C ASP A 740 30.55 -31.24 24.06
N GLY A 741 29.87 -30.27 24.71
CA GLY A 741 28.52 -30.37 25.26
C GLY A 741 28.42 -31.20 26.57
N GLN A 742 29.51 -31.80 27.02
CA GLN A 742 29.56 -32.78 28.13
C GLN A 742 30.36 -32.26 29.33
N SER A 743 31.49 -31.62 29.06
CA SER A 743 32.43 -31.05 30.01
C SER A 743 32.17 -29.54 30.12
N TRP A 744 31.74 -29.06 31.29
CA TRP A 744 31.24 -27.70 31.48
C TRP A 744 32.10 -26.87 32.44
N THR A 745 32.51 -25.68 31.98
CA THR A 745 33.21 -24.66 32.78
C THR A 745 32.21 -23.59 33.21
N ASP A 746 32.18 -23.23 34.50
CA ASP A 746 31.45 -22.04 34.97
C ASP A 746 32.21 -20.77 34.54
N LEU A 747 31.57 -19.91 33.75
CA LEU A 747 32.13 -18.63 33.30
C LEU A 747 31.70 -17.44 34.16
N ASP A 748 30.46 -17.45 34.66
CA ASP A 748 29.92 -16.43 35.59
C ASP A 748 28.80 -17.00 36.49
N ALA A 749 28.54 -16.36 37.63
CA ALA A 749 27.50 -16.74 38.59
C ALA A 749 26.81 -15.53 39.22
N GLN A 750 25.53 -15.32 38.88
CA GLN A 750 24.71 -14.22 39.35
C GLN A 750 23.70 -14.65 40.41
N VAL A 751 23.55 -13.85 41.48
CA VAL A 751 22.69 -14.16 42.62
C VAL A 751 21.84 -12.98 43.05
N ASN A 752 20.58 -13.25 43.38
CA ASN A 752 19.56 -12.28 43.81
C ASN A 752 19.41 -11.02 42.90
N GLN A 753 19.59 -11.18 41.60
CA GLN A 753 19.35 -10.11 40.62
C GLN A 753 17.87 -9.68 40.63
N GLN A 754 17.60 -8.41 40.29
CA GLN A 754 16.25 -7.86 40.23
C GLN A 754 16.09 -6.91 39.03
N PHE A 755 15.01 -7.10 38.27
CA PHE A 755 14.65 -6.24 37.15
C PHE A 755 13.68 -5.15 37.62
N THR A 756 14.17 -3.93 37.79
CA THR A 756 13.40 -2.81 38.38
C THR A 756 12.43 -2.15 37.40
N ALA A 757 12.51 -2.52 36.13
CA ALA A 757 11.55 -2.21 35.07
C ALA A 757 11.31 -3.49 34.25
N ARG A 758 10.23 -3.54 33.48
CA ARG A 758 10.03 -4.58 32.45
C ARG A 758 11.04 -4.39 31.33
N CYS A 759 11.40 -5.46 30.63
CA CYS A 759 12.36 -5.43 29.52
C CYS A 759 13.77 -4.93 29.89
N GLN A 760 14.12 -4.80 31.19
CA GLN A 760 15.37 -4.18 31.61
C GLN A 760 16.58 -5.07 31.26
N LYS A 761 17.54 -4.55 30.51
CA LYS A 761 18.85 -5.18 30.26
C LYS A 761 19.66 -5.33 31.56
N LYS A 762 20.28 -6.49 31.75
CA LYS A 762 21.35 -6.75 32.73
C LYS A 762 22.55 -7.31 31.98
N PHE A 763 23.62 -6.53 31.88
CA PHE A 763 24.83 -6.87 31.14
C PHE A 763 25.95 -7.28 32.09
N PHE A 764 26.71 -8.32 31.72
CA PHE A 764 27.79 -8.89 32.53
C PHE A 764 29.00 -9.24 31.66
N SER A 765 30.16 -8.66 31.98
CA SER A 765 31.43 -9.03 31.34
C SER A 765 31.95 -10.38 31.85
N VAL A 766 32.55 -11.15 30.95
CA VAL A 766 33.09 -12.50 31.20
C VAL A 766 34.61 -12.48 30.95
N LEU A 767 35.36 -13.27 31.74
CA LEU A 767 36.80 -13.44 31.54
C LEU A 767 37.09 -14.82 30.92
N SER A 768 36.88 -14.95 29.61
CA SER A 768 37.39 -16.07 28.82
C SER A 768 38.64 -15.69 28.04
N GLY A 769 39.53 -16.66 27.83
CA GLY A 769 40.57 -16.64 26.80
C GLY A 769 40.46 -17.83 25.83
N GLU A 770 39.42 -18.67 25.99
CA GLU A 770 39.15 -19.86 25.19
C GLU A 770 37.85 -19.67 24.38
N ALA A 771 37.81 -20.25 23.18
CA ALA A 771 36.63 -20.26 22.33
C ALA A 771 35.82 -21.55 22.53
N TYR A 772 34.52 -21.41 22.79
CA TYR A 772 33.60 -22.50 23.09
C TYR A 772 32.50 -22.61 22.02
N ARG A 773 31.88 -23.80 21.89
CA ARG A 773 30.77 -24.05 20.94
C ARG A 773 29.41 -24.10 21.62
N TYR A 774 29.38 -24.41 22.91
CA TYR A 774 28.17 -24.59 23.69
C TYR A 774 28.18 -23.60 24.85
N PHE A 775 27.07 -22.88 25.03
CA PHE A 775 26.84 -21.95 26.13
C PHE A 775 25.55 -22.36 26.85
N ARG A 776 25.52 -22.26 28.18
CA ARG A 776 24.36 -22.69 28.98
C ARG A 776 24.05 -21.68 30.08
N LEU A 777 22.84 -21.14 30.07
CA LEU A 777 22.27 -20.33 31.15
C LEU A 777 21.52 -21.26 32.10
N ASN A 778 22.12 -21.53 33.27
CA ASN A 778 21.64 -22.47 34.26
C ASN A 778 20.96 -21.72 35.41
N ILE A 779 19.64 -21.63 35.37
CA ILE A 779 18.77 -20.78 36.21
C ILE A 779 18.30 -21.57 37.44
N SER A 780 18.75 -21.12 38.62
CA SER A 780 18.46 -21.76 39.91
C SER A 780 17.24 -21.17 40.65
N LYS A 781 16.81 -19.93 40.32
CA LYS A 781 15.70 -19.23 41.01
C LYS A 781 15.02 -18.19 40.11
N ASN A 782 13.71 -18.04 40.30
CA ASN A 782 12.89 -16.90 39.85
C ASN A 782 12.74 -15.82 40.95
N ASN A 783 11.92 -14.79 40.70
CA ASN A 783 11.66 -13.68 41.62
C ASN A 783 10.48 -13.87 42.59
N GLY A 784 9.94 -15.09 42.71
CA GLY A 784 8.97 -15.46 43.74
C GLY A 784 7.68 -16.12 43.26
N ASN A 785 7.47 -16.26 41.95
CA ASN A 785 6.34 -17.03 41.44
C ASN A 785 6.43 -18.51 41.86
N ALA A 786 5.30 -19.14 42.17
CA ALA A 786 5.28 -20.48 42.75
C ALA A 786 5.38 -21.64 41.73
N SER A 787 5.30 -21.38 40.42
CA SER A 787 5.24 -22.44 39.40
C SER A 787 5.80 -22.09 38.02
N LYS A 788 6.15 -20.82 37.76
CA LYS A 788 6.65 -20.36 36.45
C LYS A 788 7.91 -19.50 36.60
N MET A 789 8.70 -19.44 35.55
CA MET A 789 9.72 -18.41 35.37
C MET A 789 9.75 -17.89 33.93
N GLU A 790 10.11 -16.62 33.76
CA GLU A 790 10.22 -15.97 32.45
C GLU A 790 11.41 -15.01 32.39
N PHE A 791 11.88 -14.75 31.16
CA PHE A 791 12.71 -13.61 30.81
C PHE A 791 12.46 -13.26 29.34
N ALA A 792 12.85 -12.05 28.91
CA ALA A 792 12.60 -11.60 27.55
C ALA A 792 13.64 -12.15 26.58
N GLU A 793 14.93 -11.93 26.84
CA GLU A 793 16.02 -12.11 25.86
C GLU A 793 17.34 -12.48 26.58
N TRP A 794 18.21 -13.30 25.97
CA TRP A 794 19.55 -13.72 26.45
C TRP A 794 20.61 -13.63 25.34
N GLN A 795 21.29 -12.49 25.29
CA GLN A 795 22.36 -12.21 24.33
C GLN A 795 23.75 -12.65 24.81
N LEU A 796 24.61 -13.04 23.87
CA LEU A 796 26.01 -13.44 23.99
C LEU A 796 26.89 -12.54 23.11
N TYR A 797 27.91 -11.92 23.70
CA TYR A 797 28.82 -10.98 23.01
C TYR A 797 30.25 -11.51 23.00
N GLY A 798 30.90 -11.47 21.83
CA GLY A 798 32.23 -12.05 21.63
C GLY A 798 32.66 -12.04 20.17
N SER A 799 33.87 -12.55 19.89
CA SER A 799 34.33 -12.77 18.53
C SER A 799 33.99 -14.18 18.06
N SER A 800 33.35 -14.29 16.89
CA SER A 800 33.04 -15.57 16.22
C SER A 800 33.30 -15.42 14.72
N ILE A 801 34.45 -15.93 14.26
CA ILE A 801 34.81 -15.87 12.83
C ILE A 801 34.55 -17.23 12.19
N THR A 802 33.63 -17.26 11.22
CA THR A 802 33.37 -18.44 10.40
C THR A 802 34.45 -18.57 9.31
N THR A 803 35.02 -19.76 9.16
CA THR A 803 35.98 -20.05 8.07
C THR A 803 35.29 -20.46 6.77
N ASP A 804 34.10 -21.06 6.89
CA ASP A 804 33.39 -21.72 5.79
C ASP A 804 32.17 -20.86 5.39
N ASP A 805 32.43 -19.73 4.73
CA ASP A 805 31.40 -18.84 4.17
C ASP A 805 31.69 -18.45 2.71
N ILE A 806 30.83 -17.64 2.09
CA ILE A 806 30.93 -17.25 0.67
C ILE A 806 32.29 -16.61 0.34
N THR A 807 32.90 -15.85 1.27
CA THR A 807 34.19 -15.20 1.03
C THR A 807 35.38 -16.15 1.07
N ALA A 808 35.18 -17.40 1.49
CA ALA A 808 36.18 -18.47 1.40
C ALA A 808 36.25 -19.14 0.02
N ASP A 809 35.38 -18.79 -0.93
CA ASP A 809 35.36 -19.40 -2.28
C ASP A 809 36.48 -18.90 -3.22
N GLY A 810 37.29 -17.94 -2.78
CA GLY A 810 38.43 -17.39 -3.51
C GLY A 810 38.04 -16.42 -4.63
N GLY A 811 36.84 -15.81 -4.54
CA GLY A 811 36.37 -14.73 -5.40
C GLY A 811 37.14 -13.42 -5.22
N VAL A 812 36.63 -12.35 -5.83
CA VAL A 812 37.29 -11.04 -5.90
C VAL A 812 36.55 -10.03 -5.02
N LEU A 813 37.16 -9.70 -3.88
CA LEU A 813 36.79 -8.52 -3.10
C LEU A 813 37.33 -7.25 -3.77
N SER A 814 36.56 -6.17 -3.71
CA SER A 814 36.99 -4.80 -4.04
C SER A 814 36.24 -3.77 -3.19
N ALA A 815 36.71 -2.53 -3.16
CA ALA A 815 36.06 -1.43 -2.45
C ALA A 815 36.37 -0.09 -3.14
N GLU A 816 35.64 0.96 -2.76
CA GLU A 816 35.84 2.32 -3.29
C GLU A 816 37.23 2.90 -2.96
N PHE A 817 37.81 2.49 -1.83
CA PHE A 817 39.09 2.97 -1.32
C PHE A 817 39.98 1.78 -0.90
N ASP A 818 41.30 1.93 -1.04
CA ASP A 818 42.26 0.87 -0.72
C ASP A 818 42.39 0.65 0.80
N GLY A 819 42.43 1.75 1.56
CA GLY A 819 42.57 1.80 3.02
C GLY A 819 43.71 2.72 3.48
N ASP A 820 43.71 3.11 4.76
CA ASP A 820 44.65 4.10 5.31
C ASP A 820 46.10 3.59 5.48
N SER A 821 46.30 2.26 5.51
CA SER A 821 47.60 1.64 5.79
C SER A 821 47.61 0.17 5.36
N PRO A 822 48.77 -0.50 5.22
CA PRO A 822 48.86 -1.91 4.81
C PRO A 822 48.02 -2.85 5.69
N ASP A 823 47.98 -2.60 7.00
CA ASP A 823 47.21 -3.37 7.99
C ASP A 823 45.75 -2.88 8.15
N GLY A 824 45.35 -1.89 7.34
CA GLY A 824 44.05 -1.23 7.33
C GLY A 824 43.30 -1.31 5.99
N THR A 825 43.70 -2.22 5.10
CA THR A 825 43.22 -2.35 3.71
C THR A 825 41.89 -3.10 3.60
N PHE A 826 41.14 -2.91 2.50
CA PHE A 826 39.82 -3.54 2.31
C PHE A 826 39.86 -5.08 2.35
N VAL A 827 40.98 -5.71 1.94
CA VAL A 827 41.19 -7.17 2.02
C VAL A 827 41.09 -7.74 3.45
N LYS A 828 41.22 -6.89 4.47
CA LYS A 828 41.05 -7.26 5.89
C LYS A 828 39.61 -7.55 6.30
N LEU A 829 38.63 -7.26 5.44
CA LEU A 829 37.23 -7.65 5.68
C LEU A 829 36.98 -9.17 5.56
N ALA A 830 37.87 -9.90 4.88
CA ALA A 830 37.67 -11.31 4.55
C ALA A 830 38.84 -12.24 4.93
N ASP A 831 39.94 -11.74 5.50
CA ASP A 831 41.15 -12.53 5.78
C ASP A 831 41.05 -13.49 6.99
N LYS A 832 39.90 -13.45 7.69
CA LYS A 832 39.54 -14.25 8.87
C LYS A 832 40.35 -13.94 10.14
N ASP A 833 41.09 -12.84 10.20
CA ASP A 833 41.81 -12.41 11.41
C ASP A 833 41.16 -11.18 12.07
N VAL A 834 40.49 -11.42 13.20
CA VAL A 834 39.80 -10.41 14.02
C VAL A 834 40.74 -9.37 14.66
N SER A 835 42.07 -9.56 14.60
CA SER A 835 43.03 -8.53 15.01
C SER A 835 43.28 -7.46 13.94
N THR A 836 42.83 -7.71 12.70
CA THR A 836 42.94 -6.78 11.57
C THR A 836 41.64 -6.00 11.34
N LYS A 837 41.66 -5.03 10.41
CA LYS A 837 40.47 -4.22 10.05
C LYS A 837 40.65 -3.51 8.71
N TYR A 838 39.55 -3.04 8.14
CA TYR A 838 39.55 -2.00 7.11
C TYR A 838 39.31 -0.63 7.76
N LEU A 839 39.99 0.42 7.29
CA LEU A 839 39.81 1.79 7.78
C LEU A 839 40.11 2.80 6.66
N VAL A 840 39.23 3.80 6.50
CA VAL A 840 39.41 4.91 5.55
C VAL A 840 39.17 6.24 6.25
N SER A 841 40.16 7.13 6.24
CA SER A 841 40.10 8.41 6.93
C SER A 841 39.32 9.46 6.14
N GLY A 842 38.43 10.17 6.85
CA GLY A 842 37.70 11.33 6.32
C GLY A 842 36.46 11.00 5.49
N GLN A 843 36.11 9.72 5.32
CA GLN A 843 34.87 9.28 4.69
C GLN A 843 33.80 8.94 5.74
N THR A 844 32.53 9.08 5.36
CA THR A 844 31.36 8.69 6.17
C THR A 844 30.39 7.79 5.41
N ASP A 845 30.74 7.43 4.17
CA ASP A 845 30.01 6.57 3.24
C ASP A 845 31.06 5.98 2.29
N LEU A 846 30.86 4.73 1.85
CA LEU A 846 31.68 4.01 0.87
C LEU A 846 30.99 2.71 0.44
N TRP A 847 31.34 2.18 -0.73
CA TRP A 847 30.94 0.82 -1.14
C TRP A 847 32.07 -0.21 -1.01
N ILE A 848 31.66 -1.47 -0.81
CA ILE A 848 32.46 -2.70 -0.84
C ILE A 848 31.70 -3.69 -1.73
N ASP A 849 32.41 -4.42 -2.59
CA ASP A 849 31.85 -5.44 -3.49
C ASP A 849 32.63 -6.76 -3.34
N TYR A 850 31.92 -7.88 -3.25
CA TYR A 850 32.54 -9.21 -3.29
C TYR A 850 31.88 -10.03 -4.41
N LYS A 851 32.64 -10.22 -5.49
CA LYS A 851 32.23 -11.11 -6.58
C LYS A 851 32.71 -12.52 -6.29
N ALA A 852 31.79 -13.42 -5.97
CA ALA A 852 32.07 -14.83 -5.76
C ALA A 852 32.48 -15.55 -7.08
N ASN A 853 33.13 -16.71 -6.95
CA ASN A 853 33.34 -17.65 -8.04
C ASN A 853 32.10 -18.53 -8.29
N GLY A 854 31.33 -18.82 -7.24
CA GLY A 854 30.10 -19.61 -7.30
C GLY A 854 28.84 -18.81 -7.70
N ILE A 855 27.68 -19.43 -7.46
CA ILE A 855 26.38 -18.78 -7.34
C ILE A 855 25.78 -19.25 -6.02
N TYR A 856 25.39 -18.32 -5.15
CA TYR A 856 24.96 -18.59 -3.78
C TYR A 856 23.61 -17.96 -3.47
N THR A 857 22.82 -18.65 -2.63
CA THR A 857 21.68 -18.06 -1.94
C THR A 857 22.17 -17.55 -0.59
N MET A 858 22.16 -16.23 -0.42
CA MET A 858 22.70 -15.54 0.75
C MET A 858 21.68 -15.57 1.89
N THR A 859 21.91 -16.42 2.89
CA THR A 859 21.03 -16.59 4.07
C THR A 859 21.37 -15.67 5.23
N SER A 860 22.62 -15.19 5.30
CA SER A 860 23.09 -14.25 6.32
C SER A 860 24.43 -13.63 5.94
N TYR A 861 24.85 -12.63 6.72
CA TYR A 861 26.23 -12.15 6.78
C TYR A 861 26.59 -11.80 8.23
N SER A 862 27.84 -11.42 8.48
CA SER A 862 28.27 -10.93 9.79
C SER A 862 29.26 -9.77 9.63
N LEU A 863 29.26 -8.86 10.60
CA LEU A 863 30.29 -7.83 10.76
C LEU A 863 30.92 -7.97 12.13
N THR A 864 32.21 -7.67 12.25
CA THR A 864 32.93 -7.69 13.53
C THR A 864 33.57 -6.33 13.80
N SER A 865 33.34 -5.77 14.99
CA SER A 865 33.86 -4.45 15.36
C SER A 865 35.38 -4.44 15.53
N ALA A 866 36.05 -3.39 15.08
CA ALA A 866 37.52 -3.28 15.20
C ALA A 866 37.98 -3.15 16.67
N GLY A 867 39.22 -3.53 16.98
CA GLY A 867 39.71 -3.55 18.36
C GLY A 867 39.81 -2.22 19.12
N ASP A 868 39.75 -1.05 18.46
CA ASP A 868 40.33 0.19 19.00
C ASP A 868 39.44 1.45 19.16
N ASN A 869 38.34 1.64 18.40
CA ASN A 869 37.45 2.80 18.60
C ASN A 869 36.02 2.58 18.04
N PRO A 870 34.94 2.64 18.87
CA PRO A 870 33.55 2.50 18.44
C PRO A 870 32.99 3.68 17.62
N ASP A 871 33.57 4.88 17.71
CA ASP A 871 33.06 6.06 16.97
C ASP A 871 33.21 5.95 15.44
N ARG A 872 33.86 4.88 14.96
CA ARG A 872 34.14 4.60 13.54
C ARG A 872 33.53 3.29 13.05
N ASP A 873 32.76 2.59 13.87
CA ASP A 873 32.02 1.41 13.40
C ASP A 873 30.92 1.85 12.40
N PRO A 874 30.57 1.03 11.40
CA PRO A 874 29.42 1.29 10.55
C PRO A 874 28.14 1.25 11.39
N LYS A 875 27.19 2.15 11.06
CA LYS A 875 25.90 2.28 11.78
C LYS A 875 24.70 2.07 10.86
N ASP A 876 24.83 2.52 9.61
CA ASP A 876 23.81 2.44 8.59
C ASP A 876 24.45 1.89 7.31
N TRP A 877 23.83 0.88 6.69
CA TRP A 877 24.28 0.33 5.42
C TRP A 877 23.14 -0.39 4.69
N THR A 878 23.35 -0.67 3.40
CA THR A 878 22.40 -1.41 2.56
C THR A 878 23.13 -2.51 1.82
N VAL A 879 22.65 -3.75 1.93
CA VAL A 879 23.20 -4.89 1.21
C VAL A 879 22.43 -5.07 -0.09
N TYR A 880 23.17 -5.08 -1.19
CA TYR A 880 22.65 -5.41 -2.52
C TYR A 880 23.28 -6.71 -3.00
N ALA A 881 22.55 -7.48 -3.82
CA ALA A 881 23.06 -8.68 -4.47
C ALA A 881 22.68 -8.68 -5.96
N SER A 882 23.55 -9.26 -6.80
CA SER A 882 23.38 -9.33 -8.25
C SER A 882 23.65 -10.73 -8.79
N ALA A 883 23.04 -11.08 -9.93
CA ALA A 883 23.30 -12.34 -10.64
C ALA A 883 24.07 -12.13 -11.96
N ASP A 884 24.30 -10.87 -12.35
CA ASP A 884 24.95 -10.46 -13.60
C ASP A 884 26.00 -9.34 -13.42
N GLY A 885 26.10 -8.74 -12.22
CA GLY A 885 26.95 -7.58 -11.91
C GLY A 885 26.41 -6.23 -12.41
N ILE A 886 25.18 -6.21 -12.95
CA ILE A 886 24.55 -5.06 -13.61
C ILE A 886 23.23 -4.71 -12.93
N SER A 887 22.43 -5.74 -12.65
CA SER A 887 21.09 -5.69 -12.06
C SER A 887 21.21 -5.99 -10.57
N TRP A 888 21.06 -4.97 -9.73
CA TRP A 888 21.24 -5.08 -8.28
C TRP A 888 19.90 -5.05 -7.54
N THR A 889 19.66 -6.06 -6.70
CA THR A 889 18.48 -6.17 -5.83
C THR A 889 18.88 -5.83 -4.41
N LYS A 890 18.12 -4.96 -3.73
CA LYS A 890 18.32 -4.73 -2.28
C LYS A 890 17.87 -5.99 -1.53
N VAL A 891 18.76 -6.60 -0.76
CA VAL A 891 18.49 -7.84 0.00
C VAL A 891 18.41 -7.61 1.51
N ASP A 892 19.10 -6.58 2.02
CA ASP A 892 18.99 -6.15 3.43
C ASP A 892 19.27 -4.64 3.56
N GLN A 893 18.84 -4.03 4.67
CA GLN A 893 19.18 -2.67 5.06
C GLN A 893 19.18 -2.53 6.58
N GLN A 894 20.31 -2.09 7.13
CA GLN A 894 20.49 -1.86 8.56
C GLN A 894 20.63 -0.36 8.84
N THR A 895 20.12 0.08 9.99
CA THR A 895 20.23 1.46 10.46
C THR A 895 20.50 1.52 11.96
N GLY A 896 21.16 2.60 12.41
CA GLY A 896 21.42 2.92 13.81
C GLY A 896 22.27 1.91 14.61
N GLN A 897 22.95 0.98 13.93
CA GLN A 897 23.64 -0.18 14.53
C GLN A 897 24.77 0.22 15.48
N GLN A 898 24.98 -0.57 16.54
CA GLN A 898 26.03 -0.36 17.53
C GLN A 898 26.61 -1.70 18.02
N PHE A 899 27.93 -1.73 18.17
CA PHE A 899 28.67 -2.87 18.69
C PHE A 899 28.99 -2.66 20.18
N GLU A 900 28.24 -3.33 21.05
CA GLU A 900 28.34 -3.25 22.53
C GLU A 900 29.71 -3.65 23.11
N TYR A 901 30.58 -4.28 22.30
CA TYR A 901 31.94 -4.65 22.69
C TYR A 901 32.92 -4.54 21.50
N ARG A 902 34.23 -4.58 21.78
CA ARG A 902 35.30 -4.56 20.75
C ARG A 902 35.68 -5.98 20.34
N ASN A 903 35.90 -6.19 19.04
CA ASN A 903 36.01 -7.52 18.43
C ASN A 903 34.68 -8.32 18.54
N ASN A 904 33.55 -7.62 18.68
CA ASN A 904 32.23 -8.26 18.78
C ASN A 904 31.69 -8.55 17.38
N THR A 905 31.35 -9.80 17.11
CA THR A 905 30.66 -10.21 15.88
C THR A 905 29.15 -10.07 16.05
N GLN A 906 28.48 -9.45 15.08
CA GLN A 906 27.03 -9.39 14.95
C GLN A 906 26.62 -10.09 13.66
N TYR A 907 25.58 -10.91 13.70
CA TYR A 907 25.09 -11.69 12.56
C TYR A 907 23.73 -11.17 12.08
N TYR A 908 23.56 -11.10 10.77
CA TYR A 908 22.39 -10.49 10.12
C TYR A 908 21.76 -11.51 9.17
N SER A 909 20.56 -11.98 9.52
CA SER A 909 19.79 -12.94 8.72
C SER A 909 19.11 -12.28 7.53
N ILE A 910 19.17 -12.93 6.35
CA ILE A 910 18.55 -12.48 5.11
C ILE A 910 17.51 -13.51 4.66
N ASN A 911 16.26 -13.05 4.47
CA ASN A 911 15.17 -13.88 3.97
C ASN A 911 15.03 -13.71 2.45
N ASN A 912 15.72 -14.55 1.68
CA ASN A 912 15.80 -14.44 0.23
C ASN A 912 16.05 -15.80 -0.45
N ASP A 913 15.26 -16.13 -1.48
CA ASP A 913 15.37 -17.36 -2.28
C ASP A 913 16.26 -17.20 -3.54
N GLY A 914 16.76 -15.99 -3.81
CA GLY A 914 17.56 -15.69 -5.01
C GLY A 914 18.94 -16.35 -5.01
N GLY A 915 19.49 -16.58 -6.21
CA GLY A 915 20.88 -17.00 -6.42
C GLY A 915 21.69 -15.86 -7.03
N TYR A 916 22.84 -15.55 -6.43
CA TYR A 916 23.67 -14.37 -6.73
C TYR A 916 25.16 -14.75 -6.89
N GLN A 917 25.92 -13.90 -7.58
CA GLN A 917 27.37 -14.02 -7.77
C GLN A 917 28.08 -12.79 -7.19
#